data_AF-A0A832TDK7-F1
#
_entry.id   AF-A0A832TDK7-F1
#
_cell.length_a   1.000
_cell.length_b   1.000
_cell.length_c   1.000
_cell.angle_alpha   90.00
_cell.angle_beta   90.00
_cell.angle_gamma   90.00
#
_symmetry.space_group_name_H-M   'P 1'
#
loop_
_entity.id
_entity.type
_entity.pdbx_description
1 polymer ?
#
loop_
_entity_poly.entity_id
_entity_poly.type
_entity_poly.pdbx_seq_one_letter_code
_entity_poly.pdbx_strand_id
1 'polypeptide(L)'
;MSPEEVKARGWKELDIILVAGDAYVDHSSFGTAIIGRVLEDAGFRVGIIAQPRWDSPEDFRKLGKPRLFFSVSAGNTDSMVSNLTPGLKPRDKDAYSPGGKTGLRPNRAVIIYSNRIKEAFPDVPIVLGGIEASLRRFAHYDYLSDKVRQSILADAPADLIVYGMGELQIVEIAKRLQVGENIKDIRDIPGTVWKMEVKAWKELKEKSKGTAEEQDRQEQGKQEQKESDESESGNTVEDIRDTALEAAKFFKEYIEIPSFSEVSQDKAAFAKAFRTYFLEQNPVTGKGIVQPHPKTIIVQNRPMRPLTEAELDHVYELPFTGEAHPSYTEPIPALEMVKFSLTTHRGCFGGCAFCAITQHQGRMIASRSIESVLREAKRLTEKPDFKGIINGVGGPTANMYGMMCRSWEKKGACLDKACLYPRICPALDTSHKKLLELMQRLRELPGVRQVFTGYGVRYDLALEDEEYLEKLCAHHISGQLRIAPEHFSRRVTDAMSKPGKEIYEKFADRFTVFNKKCGKEQYIVNYLMSGHPGCTVKDMIEMAEYVRDHGGYTEQVQDFTPTPMTVSTCMYYTGLDPFTGKKVYVARDKKEKAMQRALMHYRNPANYELVYEALEKAGRLDLVGNAHKCLIRRKEKQRK
;
A
#
# COMPACT_ATOMS: atom_id res chain seq x y z
N MET A 1 -4.90 -19.25 -16.81
CA MET A 1 -5.06 -19.50 -18.24
C MET A 1 -4.44 -20.85 -18.61
N SER A 2 -5.05 -21.61 -19.52
CA SER A 2 -4.55 -22.88 -20.04
C SER A 2 -3.99 -22.73 -21.47
N PRO A 3 -3.13 -23.65 -21.94
CA PRO A 3 -2.67 -23.68 -23.33
C PRO A 3 -3.81 -23.74 -24.35
N GLU A 4 -4.90 -24.40 -24.02
CA GLU A 4 -6.10 -24.52 -24.85
C GLU A 4 -6.78 -23.15 -25.02
N GLU A 5 -6.83 -22.33 -23.97
CA GLU A 5 -7.36 -20.97 -24.06
C GLU A 5 -6.51 -20.06 -24.96
N VAL A 6 -5.18 -20.19 -24.88
CA VAL A 6 -4.25 -19.48 -25.78
C VAL A 6 -4.50 -19.89 -27.24
N LYS A 7 -4.64 -21.20 -27.50
CA LYS A 7 -4.97 -21.72 -28.83
C LYS A 7 -6.35 -21.27 -29.32
N ALA A 8 -7.36 -21.26 -28.44
CA ALA A 8 -8.71 -20.81 -28.76
C ALA A 8 -8.76 -19.34 -29.16
N ARG A 9 -7.84 -18.51 -28.63
CA ARG A 9 -7.65 -17.11 -29.05
C ARG A 9 -6.85 -16.96 -30.35
N GLY A 10 -6.43 -18.06 -30.98
CA GLY A 10 -5.63 -18.04 -32.21
C GLY A 10 -4.19 -17.60 -32.00
N TRP A 11 -3.71 -17.57 -30.76
CA TRP A 11 -2.37 -17.09 -30.43
C TRP A 11 -1.34 -18.22 -30.53
N LYS A 12 -0.28 -18.00 -31.32
CA LYS A 12 0.85 -18.92 -31.45
C LYS A 12 1.85 -18.80 -30.30
N GLU A 13 1.91 -17.63 -29.69
CA GLU A 13 2.78 -17.28 -28.57
C GLU A 13 2.14 -16.12 -27.80
N LEU A 14 2.63 -15.87 -26.58
CA LEU A 14 2.23 -14.75 -25.73
C LEU A 14 3.32 -13.68 -25.74
N ASP A 15 2.93 -12.42 -25.66
CA ASP A 15 3.87 -11.32 -25.53
C ASP A 15 4.34 -11.20 -24.08
N ILE A 16 3.42 -11.31 -23.14
CA ILE A 16 3.66 -11.09 -21.71
C ILE A 16 2.95 -12.18 -20.91
N ILE A 17 3.62 -12.72 -19.89
CA ILE A 17 2.98 -13.63 -18.92
C ILE A 17 3.02 -13.00 -17.54
N LEU A 18 1.85 -12.82 -16.94
CA LEU A 18 1.68 -12.37 -15.56
C LEU A 18 1.67 -13.58 -14.62
N VAL A 19 2.45 -13.52 -13.55
CA VAL A 19 2.51 -14.54 -12.50
C VAL A 19 2.01 -13.92 -11.20
N ALA A 20 0.96 -14.49 -10.63
CA ALA A 20 0.29 -13.95 -9.46
C ALA A 20 0.21 -14.95 -8.31
N GLY A 21 0.35 -14.46 -7.08
CA GLY A 21 0.14 -15.23 -5.85
C GLY A 21 -1.33 -15.40 -5.43
N ASP A 22 -2.26 -14.81 -6.15
CA ASP A 22 -3.71 -14.94 -5.95
C ASP A 22 -4.34 -15.80 -7.05
N ALA A 23 -5.53 -16.33 -6.77
CA ALA A 23 -6.40 -16.88 -7.81
C ALA A 23 -6.70 -15.83 -8.89
N TYR A 24 -6.85 -16.26 -10.15
CA TYR A 24 -7.22 -15.34 -11.22
C TYR A 24 -8.72 -15.01 -11.14
N VAL A 25 -9.00 -13.77 -10.73
CA VAL A 25 -10.33 -13.17 -10.74
C VAL A 25 -10.28 -11.97 -11.69
N ASP A 26 -11.10 -12.01 -12.73
CA ASP A 26 -11.14 -10.96 -13.76
C ASP A 26 -12.12 -9.84 -13.35
N HIS A 27 -11.76 -9.14 -12.28
CA HIS A 27 -12.52 -8.05 -11.68
C HIS A 27 -11.62 -6.83 -11.46
N SER A 28 -12.17 -5.63 -11.60
CA SER A 28 -11.46 -4.34 -11.46
C SER A 28 -10.88 -4.06 -10.06
N SER A 29 -11.16 -4.93 -9.10
CA SER A 29 -10.58 -4.88 -7.74
C SER A 29 -9.32 -5.73 -7.60
N PHE A 30 -8.92 -6.47 -8.64
CA PHE A 30 -7.74 -7.32 -8.65
C PHE A 30 -6.65 -6.69 -9.53
N GLY A 31 -5.49 -6.42 -8.92
CA GLY A 31 -4.41 -5.70 -9.58
C GLY A 31 -3.89 -6.43 -10.82
N THR A 32 -3.76 -7.76 -10.74
CA THR A 32 -3.35 -8.59 -11.89
C THR A 32 -4.34 -8.53 -13.05
N ALA A 33 -5.65 -8.45 -12.77
CA ALA A 33 -6.66 -8.32 -13.81
C ALA A 33 -6.58 -6.95 -14.50
N ILE A 34 -6.45 -5.87 -13.74
CA ILE A 34 -6.24 -4.52 -14.30
C ILE A 34 -5.02 -4.49 -15.23
N ILE A 35 -3.87 -4.97 -14.76
CA ILE A 35 -2.64 -4.97 -15.57
C ILE A 35 -2.80 -5.85 -16.81
N GLY A 36 -3.45 -7.01 -16.69
CA GLY A 36 -3.77 -7.86 -17.83
C GLY A 36 -4.63 -7.15 -18.88
N ARG A 37 -5.75 -6.54 -18.46
CA ARG A 37 -6.66 -5.84 -19.36
C ARG A 37 -6.04 -4.61 -20.00
N VAL A 38 -5.25 -3.84 -19.27
CA VAL A 38 -4.56 -2.65 -19.82
C VAL A 38 -3.52 -3.05 -20.87
N LEU A 39 -2.82 -4.16 -20.67
CA LEU A 39 -1.88 -4.69 -21.67
C LEU A 39 -2.60 -5.27 -22.90
N GLU A 40 -3.71 -5.99 -22.71
CA GLU A 40 -4.56 -6.48 -23.80
C GLU A 40 -5.12 -5.32 -24.64
N ASP A 41 -5.62 -4.27 -23.98
CA ASP A 41 -6.13 -3.04 -24.62
C ASP A 41 -5.03 -2.31 -25.41
N ALA A 42 -3.79 -2.34 -24.93
CA ALA A 42 -2.62 -1.83 -25.65
C ALA A 42 -2.17 -2.73 -26.83
N GLY A 43 -2.87 -3.84 -27.10
CA GLY A 43 -2.63 -4.73 -28.24
C GLY A 43 -1.70 -5.90 -27.97
N PHE A 44 -1.35 -6.18 -26.71
CA PHE A 44 -0.47 -7.29 -26.34
C PHE A 44 -1.26 -8.58 -26.05
N ARG A 45 -0.67 -9.73 -26.38
CA ARG A 45 -1.17 -11.06 -26.03
C ARG A 45 -0.70 -11.42 -24.63
N VAL A 46 -1.62 -11.46 -23.66
CA VAL A 46 -1.29 -11.61 -22.24
C VAL A 46 -1.76 -12.96 -21.71
N GLY A 47 -0.86 -13.69 -21.05
CA GLY A 47 -1.19 -14.90 -20.29
C GLY A 47 -1.12 -14.66 -18.78
N ILE A 48 -1.86 -15.45 -18.01
CA ILE A 48 -1.84 -15.40 -16.53
C ILE A 48 -1.61 -16.79 -15.95
N ILE A 49 -0.57 -16.91 -15.14
CA ILE A 49 -0.27 -18.06 -14.28
C ILE A 49 -0.59 -17.65 -12.84
N ALA A 50 -1.71 -18.14 -12.32
CA ALA A 50 -2.20 -17.88 -10.98
C ALA A 50 -1.82 -19.02 -10.03
N GLN A 51 -1.25 -18.68 -8.87
CA GLN A 51 -0.82 -19.62 -7.82
C GLN A 51 -0.02 -20.83 -8.33
N PRO A 52 1.06 -20.61 -9.11
CA PRO A 52 1.90 -21.71 -9.56
C PRO A 52 2.51 -22.43 -8.36
N ARG A 53 2.60 -23.75 -8.44
CA ARG A 53 3.44 -24.50 -7.50
C ARG A 53 4.91 -24.09 -7.69
N TRP A 54 5.64 -23.99 -6.59
CA TRP A 54 7.02 -23.48 -6.57
C TRP A 54 8.05 -24.51 -6.08
N ASP A 55 7.61 -25.75 -5.86
CA ASP A 55 8.46 -26.93 -5.63
C ASP A 55 9.24 -27.33 -6.89
N SER A 56 8.77 -26.92 -8.07
CA SER A 56 9.44 -27.13 -9.37
C SER A 56 9.18 -25.95 -10.33
N PRO A 57 9.98 -25.80 -11.40
CA PRO A 57 9.76 -24.78 -12.44
C PRO A 57 8.63 -25.13 -13.44
N GLU A 58 8.03 -26.33 -13.38
CA GLU A 58 7.09 -26.80 -14.42
C GLU A 58 5.84 -25.94 -14.56
N ASP A 59 5.28 -25.47 -13.44
CA ASP A 59 4.10 -24.62 -13.46
C ASP A 59 4.35 -23.29 -14.20
N PHE A 60 5.60 -22.81 -14.21
CA PHE A 60 6.01 -21.60 -14.91
C PHE A 60 6.23 -21.82 -16.41
N ARG A 61 6.40 -23.07 -16.85
CA ARG A 61 6.53 -23.44 -18.27
C ARG A 61 5.19 -23.64 -18.98
N LYS A 62 4.09 -23.75 -18.23
CA LYS A 62 2.75 -24.09 -18.76
C LYS A 62 2.32 -23.28 -19.98
N LEU A 63 2.62 -21.98 -20.01
CA LEU A 63 2.22 -21.08 -21.10
C LEU A 63 3.35 -20.81 -22.11
N GLY A 64 4.49 -21.51 -21.99
CA GLY A 64 5.66 -21.31 -22.83
C GLY A 64 6.47 -20.06 -22.49
N LYS A 65 7.41 -19.74 -23.38
CA LYS A 65 8.27 -18.55 -23.28
C LYS A 65 7.50 -17.33 -23.80
N PRO A 66 7.37 -16.23 -23.03
CA PRO A 66 6.79 -15.00 -23.56
C PRO A 66 7.80 -14.30 -24.46
N ARG A 67 7.30 -13.58 -25.47
CA ARG A 67 8.14 -12.83 -26.42
C ARG A 67 8.86 -11.65 -25.76
N LEU A 68 8.20 -10.96 -24.82
CA LEU A 68 8.73 -9.74 -24.21
C LEU A 68 9.26 -9.99 -22.80
N PHE A 69 8.41 -10.34 -21.84
CA PHE A 69 8.82 -10.49 -20.44
C PHE A 69 7.80 -11.25 -19.57
N PHE A 70 8.24 -11.67 -18.38
CA PHE A 70 7.36 -12.08 -17.29
C PHE A 70 7.11 -10.91 -16.33
N SER A 71 5.88 -10.74 -15.88
CA SER A 71 5.56 -9.85 -14.76
C SER A 71 5.17 -10.63 -13.52
N VAL A 72 5.71 -10.28 -12.35
CA VAL A 72 5.52 -11.08 -11.12
C VAL A 72 4.94 -10.24 -9.99
N SER A 73 3.89 -10.76 -9.36
CA SER A 73 3.29 -10.15 -8.17
C SER A 73 2.88 -11.19 -7.12
N ALA A 74 2.92 -10.81 -5.84
CA ALA A 74 2.37 -11.61 -4.75
C ALA A 74 0.82 -11.61 -4.73
N GLY A 75 0.18 -10.76 -5.53
CA GLY A 75 -1.27 -10.56 -5.59
C GLY A 75 -1.71 -9.20 -5.03
N ASN A 76 -2.99 -9.12 -4.67
CA ASN A 76 -3.65 -7.98 -4.05
C ASN A 76 -3.15 -7.66 -2.63
N THR A 77 -2.41 -8.59 -2.03
CA THR A 77 -1.86 -8.49 -0.67
C THR A 77 -0.42 -8.98 -0.63
N ASP A 78 0.31 -8.56 0.40
CA ASP A 78 1.64 -9.08 0.68
C ASP A 78 1.58 -10.57 1.03
N SER A 79 2.50 -11.39 0.50
CA SER A 79 2.43 -12.85 0.69
C SER A 79 2.53 -13.26 2.16
N MET A 80 3.29 -12.54 2.99
CA MET A 80 3.41 -12.86 4.40
C MET A 80 2.17 -12.46 5.18
N VAL A 81 1.54 -11.32 4.83
CA VAL A 81 0.27 -10.90 5.45
C VAL A 81 -0.84 -11.92 5.18
N SER A 82 -0.84 -12.52 3.99
CA SER A 82 -1.82 -13.54 3.60
C SER A 82 -1.53 -14.91 4.17
N ASN A 83 -0.26 -15.25 4.39
CA ASN A 83 0.11 -16.56 4.94
C ASN A 83 0.15 -16.58 6.47
N LEU A 84 0.46 -15.45 7.11
CA LEU A 84 0.77 -15.38 8.53
C LEU A 84 -0.11 -14.36 9.26
N THR A 85 -0.42 -14.69 10.49
CA THR A 85 -0.98 -13.78 11.50
C THR A 85 0.09 -12.79 11.98
N PRO A 86 -0.29 -11.69 12.65
CA PRO A 86 0.66 -10.77 13.29
C PRO A 86 1.62 -11.46 14.28
N GLY A 87 1.19 -12.58 14.87
CA GLY A 87 2.03 -13.41 15.76
C GLY A 87 2.93 -14.42 15.03
N LEU A 88 3.09 -14.30 13.70
CA LEU A 88 3.86 -15.19 12.82
C LEU A 88 3.38 -16.66 12.82
N LYS A 89 2.12 -16.90 13.17
CA LYS A 89 1.48 -18.21 13.00
C LYS A 89 0.81 -18.30 11.61
N PRO A 90 0.82 -19.46 10.95
CA PRO A 90 0.03 -19.68 9.74
C PRO A 90 -1.44 -19.28 9.94
N ARG A 91 -2.05 -18.69 8.91
CA ARG A 91 -3.50 -18.46 8.89
C ARG A 91 -4.25 -19.73 8.55
N ASP A 92 -5.49 -19.79 8.98
CA ASP A 92 -6.39 -20.91 8.67
C ASP A 92 -7.11 -20.73 7.33
N LYS A 93 -7.16 -19.49 6.81
CA LYS A 93 -7.81 -19.13 5.55
C LYS A 93 -7.02 -18.09 4.76
N ASP A 94 -7.02 -18.23 3.44
CA ASP A 94 -6.53 -17.22 2.50
C ASP A 94 -7.68 -16.75 1.59
N ALA A 95 -8.12 -15.50 1.77
CA ALA A 95 -9.27 -14.96 1.05
C ALA A 95 -9.08 -14.90 -0.47
N TYR A 96 -7.84 -14.93 -0.96
CA TYR A 96 -7.53 -14.82 -2.39
C TYR A 96 -7.27 -16.18 -3.07
N SER A 97 -7.52 -17.27 -2.34
CA SER A 97 -7.32 -18.64 -2.82
C SER A 97 -8.66 -19.38 -3.01
N PRO A 98 -8.76 -20.35 -3.93
CA PRO A 98 -9.96 -21.14 -4.11
C PRO A 98 -10.36 -21.90 -2.83
N GLY A 99 -11.63 -21.78 -2.45
CA GLY A 99 -12.17 -22.37 -1.22
C GLY A 99 -11.59 -21.77 0.07
N GLY A 100 -10.85 -20.66 -0.02
CA GLY A 100 -10.11 -20.11 1.12
C GLY A 100 -8.86 -20.92 1.50
N LYS A 101 -8.40 -21.83 0.63
CA LYS A 101 -7.32 -22.78 0.93
C LYS A 101 -5.99 -22.08 1.18
N THR A 102 -5.29 -22.45 2.24
CA THR A 102 -3.97 -21.92 2.57
C THR A 102 -2.84 -22.73 1.93
N GLY A 103 -1.63 -22.16 1.90
CA GLY A 103 -0.45 -22.85 1.36
C GLY A 103 -0.39 -22.91 -0.17
N LEU A 104 -1.15 -22.07 -0.88
CA LEU A 104 -1.09 -21.93 -2.35
C LEU A 104 -0.20 -20.77 -2.83
N ARG A 105 0.43 -20.06 -1.89
CA ARG A 105 1.38 -18.99 -2.14
C ARG A 105 2.54 -19.09 -1.15
N PRO A 106 3.81 -18.99 -1.57
CA PRO A 106 4.91 -19.03 -0.63
C PRO A 106 5.14 -17.66 0.02
N ASN A 107 5.81 -17.64 1.18
CA ASN A 107 6.30 -16.41 1.78
C ASN A 107 7.38 -15.78 0.88
N ARG A 108 7.31 -14.46 0.66
CA ARG A 108 8.15 -13.73 -0.30
C ARG A 108 7.97 -14.28 -1.72
N ALA A 109 6.70 -14.43 -2.11
CA ALA A 109 6.28 -15.01 -3.38
C ALA A 109 7.03 -14.42 -4.57
N VAL A 110 7.24 -13.10 -4.60
CA VAL A 110 7.92 -12.41 -5.71
C VAL A 110 9.36 -12.91 -5.91
N ILE A 111 10.09 -13.18 -4.83
CA ILE A 111 11.46 -13.70 -4.90
C ILE A 111 11.43 -15.14 -5.42
N ILE A 112 10.57 -15.97 -4.86
CA ILE A 112 10.52 -17.41 -5.19
C ILE A 112 10.07 -17.62 -6.63
N TYR A 113 9.02 -16.92 -7.06
CA TYR A 113 8.51 -17.00 -8.43
C TYR A 113 9.56 -16.51 -9.44
N SER A 114 10.25 -15.40 -9.16
CA SER A 114 11.33 -14.92 -10.03
C SER A 114 12.46 -15.95 -10.20
N ASN A 115 12.85 -16.64 -9.11
CA ASN A 115 13.85 -17.71 -9.19
C ASN A 115 13.37 -18.89 -10.06
N ARG A 116 12.13 -19.33 -9.89
CA ARG A 116 11.55 -20.42 -10.70
C ARG A 116 11.42 -20.04 -12.18
N ILE A 117 11.07 -18.78 -12.46
CA ILE A 117 11.03 -18.27 -13.83
C ILE A 117 12.42 -18.27 -14.44
N LYS A 118 13.47 -17.81 -13.73
CA LYS A 118 14.83 -17.82 -14.26
C LYS A 118 15.42 -19.21 -14.43
N GLU A 119 15.01 -20.18 -13.62
CA GLU A 119 15.34 -21.58 -13.82
C GLU A 119 14.67 -22.16 -15.08
N ALA A 120 13.44 -21.75 -15.39
CA ALA A 120 12.72 -22.16 -16.60
C ALA A 120 13.19 -21.41 -17.86
N PHE A 121 13.48 -20.12 -17.74
CA PHE A 121 13.74 -19.19 -18.84
C PHE A 121 14.81 -18.16 -18.44
N PRO A 122 16.11 -18.52 -18.49
CA PRO A 122 17.21 -17.68 -17.99
C PRO A 122 17.27 -16.28 -18.63
N ASP A 123 17.00 -16.19 -19.92
CA ASP A 123 17.22 -14.97 -20.70
C ASP A 123 15.99 -14.05 -20.76
N VAL A 124 14.83 -14.47 -20.26
CA VAL A 124 13.59 -13.68 -20.37
C VAL A 124 13.56 -12.59 -19.30
N PRO A 125 13.35 -11.31 -19.65
CA PRO A 125 13.24 -10.24 -18.66
C PRO A 125 12.14 -10.48 -17.63
N ILE A 126 12.35 -10.02 -16.40
CA ILE A 126 11.36 -10.09 -15.32
C ILE A 126 11.10 -8.70 -14.75
N VAL A 127 9.82 -8.31 -14.75
CA VAL A 127 9.33 -7.05 -14.18
C VAL A 127 8.50 -7.34 -12.92
N LEU A 128 8.97 -6.88 -11.77
CA LEU A 128 8.28 -7.07 -10.49
C LEU A 128 7.22 -5.99 -10.28
N GLY A 129 6.11 -6.34 -9.62
CA GLY A 129 5.06 -5.37 -9.33
C GLY A 129 4.15 -5.76 -8.15
N GLY A 130 3.18 -4.88 -7.87
CA GLY A 130 2.23 -5.02 -6.78
C GLY A 130 2.80 -4.64 -5.41
N ILE A 131 2.02 -4.90 -4.36
CA ILE A 131 2.28 -4.38 -3.01
C ILE A 131 3.61 -4.92 -2.46
N GLU A 132 3.87 -6.22 -2.58
CA GLU A 132 5.07 -6.85 -2.01
C GLU A 132 6.37 -6.26 -2.58
N ALA A 133 6.44 -6.07 -3.90
CA ALA A 133 7.60 -5.48 -4.57
C ALA A 133 7.72 -3.97 -4.29
N SER A 134 6.59 -3.25 -4.38
CA SER A 134 6.54 -1.81 -4.12
C SER A 134 7.08 -1.47 -2.74
N LEU A 135 6.68 -2.22 -1.71
CA LEU A 135 7.08 -1.95 -0.31
C LEU A 135 8.48 -2.47 0.05
N ARG A 136 9.22 -3.07 -0.89
CA ARG A 136 10.58 -3.61 -0.67
C ARG A 136 11.61 -3.12 -1.67
N ARG A 137 11.34 -1.97 -2.30
CA ARG A 137 12.22 -1.35 -3.29
C ARG A 137 13.58 -0.90 -2.74
N PHE A 138 13.69 -0.71 -1.43
CA PHE A 138 14.95 -0.41 -0.73
C PHE A 138 15.22 -1.44 0.38
N ALA A 139 16.35 -1.31 1.04
CA ALA A 139 16.62 -1.95 2.31
C ALA A 139 15.46 -1.72 3.29
N HIS A 140 14.96 -2.80 3.87
CA HIS A 140 13.74 -2.78 4.67
C HIS A 140 13.85 -3.73 5.86
N TYR A 141 13.16 -3.39 6.94
CA TYR A 141 12.97 -4.31 8.04
C TYR A 141 11.98 -5.40 7.64
N ASP A 142 12.44 -6.64 7.71
CA ASP A 142 11.65 -7.83 7.40
C ASP A 142 11.21 -8.49 8.72
N TYR A 143 9.92 -8.40 9.02
CA TYR A 143 9.37 -8.85 10.29
C TYR A 143 9.50 -10.36 10.52
N LEU A 144 9.41 -11.15 9.44
CA LEU A 144 9.48 -12.60 9.49
C LEU A 144 10.87 -13.10 9.91
N SER A 145 11.94 -12.45 9.44
CA SER A 145 13.33 -12.81 9.76
C SER A 145 13.93 -11.99 10.90
N ASP A 146 13.21 -10.98 11.38
CA ASP A 146 13.65 -9.98 12.37
C ASP A 146 14.99 -9.31 12.01
N LYS A 147 15.18 -9.01 10.72
CA LYS A 147 16.42 -8.45 10.17
C LYS A 147 16.14 -7.37 9.13
N VAL A 148 17.15 -6.53 8.87
CA VAL A 148 17.14 -5.67 7.68
C VAL A 148 17.56 -6.51 6.49
N ARG A 149 16.71 -6.54 5.46
CA ARG A 149 17.01 -7.18 4.16
C ARG A 149 17.36 -6.13 3.13
N GLN A 150 17.98 -6.56 2.04
CA GLN A 150 18.27 -5.71 0.89
C GLN A 150 16.97 -5.33 0.16
N SER A 151 17.08 -4.49 -0.87
CA SER A 151 16.03 -4.32 -1.85
C SER A 151 15.64 -5.67 -2.45
N ILE A 152 14.35 -5.88 -2.69
CA ILE A 152 13.88 -7.08 -3.38
C ILE A 152 14.50 -7.23 -4.78
N LEU A 153 14.88 -6.13 -5.44
CA LEU A 153 15.56 -6.18 -6.74
C LEU A 153 17.03 -6.61 -6.63
N ALA A 154 17.65 -6.47 -5.46
CA ALA A 154 18.97 -7.03 -5.18
C ALA A 154 18.90 -8.52 -4.78
N ASP A 155 17.78 -8.97 -4.22
CA ASP A 155 17.57 -10.33 -3.73
C ASP A 155 16.92 -11.28 -4.76
N ALA A 156 16.12 -10.75 -5.69
CA ALA A 156 15.43 -11.52 -6.74
C ALA A 156 16.16 -11.39 -8.09
N PRO A 157 16.19 -12.45 -8.92
CA PRO A 157 16.82 -12.38 -10.24
C PRO A 157 15.87 -11.72 -11.25
N ALA A 158 15.60 -10.44 -11.05
CA ALA A 158 14.71 -9.60 -11.85
C ALA A 158 15.40 -8.32 -12.33
N ASP A 159 14.78 -7.65 -13.30
CA ASP A 159 15.38 -6.53 -14.04
C ASP A 159 14.83 -5.17 -13.59
N LEU A 160 13.51 -5.08 -13.41
CA LEU A 160 12.82 -3.85 -12.99
C LEU A 160 11.80 -4.10 -11.89
N ILE A 161 11.53 -3.10 -11.07
CA ILE A 161 10.28 -3.00 -10.28
C ILE A 161 9.41 -1.90 -10.88
N VAL A 162 8.12 -2.15 -11.08
CA VAL A 162 7.09 -1.12 -11.21
C VAL A 162 6.46 -0.94 -9.83
N TYR A 163 6.65 0.23 -9.22
CA TYR A 163 6.11 0.51 -7.89
C TYR A 163 4.91 1.45 -7.96
N GLY A 164 3.95 1.19 -7.07
CA GLY A 164 2.69 1.92 -7.00
C GLY A 164 1.67 1.47 -8.05
N MET A 165 0.92 2.42 -8.61
CA MET A 165 -0.02 2.15 -9.70
C MET A 165 0.76 1.97 -11.01
N GLY A 166 0.64 0.81 -11.64
CA GLY A 166 1.58 0.34 -12.66
C GLY A 166 1.09 0.39 -14.11
N GLU A 167 -0.13 0.88 -14.34
CA GLU A 167 -0.81 0.82 -15.64
C GLU A 167 -0.03 1.53 -16.76
N LEU A 168 0.49 2.73 -16.51
CA LEU A 168 1.25 3.49 -17.52
C LEU A 168 2.63 2.88 -17.75
N GLN A 169 3.32 2.53 -16.67
CA GLN A 169 4.69 2.03 -16.71
C GLN A 169 4.77 0.70 -17.44
N ILE A 170 3.87 -0.24 -17.16
CA ILE A 170 3.94 -1.59 -17.73
C ILE A 170 3.69 -1.58 -19.24
N VAL A 171 2.80 -0.70 -19.71
CA VAL A 171 2.54 -0.50 -21.14
C VAL A 171 3.74 0.14 -21.82
N GLU A 172 4.36 1.15 -21.20
CA GLU A 172 5.56 1.79 -21.73
C GLU A 172 6.73 0.80 -21.84
N ILE A 173 6.96 0.00 -20.79
CA ILE A 173 7.97 -1.07 -20.81
C ILE A 173 7.67 -2.05 -21.96
N ALA A 174 6.43 -2.50 -22.11
CA ALA A 174 6.04 -3.43 -23.16
C ALA A 174 6.28 -2.85 -24.57
N LYS A 175 5.94 -1.58 -24.81
CA LYS A 175 6.15 -0.90 -26.09
C LYS A 175 7.63 -0.77 -26.44
N ARG A 176 8.47 -0.40 -25.47
CA ARG A 176 9.92 -0.28 -25.65
C ARG A 176 10.59 -1.61 -25.96
N LEU A 177 10.24 -2.66 -25.22
CA LEU A 177 10.72 -4.02 -25.52
C LEU A 177 10.21 -4.53 -26.87
N GLN A 178 8.99 -4.15 -27.29
CA GLN A 178 8.44 -4.54 -28.59
C GLN A 178 9.24 -3.98 -29.76
N VAL A 179 9.80 -2.77 -29.63
CA VAL A 179 10.67 -2.17 -30.66
C VAL A 179 12.14 -2.59 -30.52
N GLY A 180 12.46 -3.49 -29.59
CA GLY A 180 13.78 -4.10 -29.43
C GLY A 180 14.71 -3.41 -28.44
N GLU A 181 14.23 -2.44 -27.66
CA GLU A 181 15.03 -1.85 -26.57
C GLU A 181 15.38 -2.91 -25.53
N ASN A 182 16.60 -2.88 -25.00
CA ASN A 182 17.00 -3.81 -23.94
C ASN A 182 16.39 -3.38 -22.61
N ILE A 183 15.84 -4.32 -21.83
CA ILE A 183 15.30 -4.06 -20.49
C ILE A 183 16.28 -3.32 -19.57
N LYS A 184 17.59 -3.53 -19.74
CA LYS A 184 18.65 -2.90 -18.93
C LYS A 184 18.88 -1.43 -19.26
N ASP A 185 18.39 -0.96 -20.39
CA ASP A 185 18.55 0.42 -20.87
C ASP A 185 17.32 1.28 -20.53
N ILE A 186 16.19 0.65 -20.21
CA ILE A 186 14.97 1.31 -19.71
C ILE A 186 15.21 1.81 -18.27
N ARG A 187 15.70 3.05 -18.13
CA ARG A 187 16.13 3.65 -16.85
C ARG A 187 15.42 4.94 -16.48
N ASP A 188 14.53 5.44 -17.32
CA ASP A 188 13.95 6.79 -17.25
C ASP A 188 12.44 6.80 -16.94
N ILE A 189 11.76 5.65 -16.94
CA ILE A 189 10.31 5.58 -16.70
C ILE A 189 10.01 5.94 -15.23
N PRO A 190 9.17 6.96 -14.96
CA PRO A 190 8.71 7.25 -13.59
C PRO A 190 8.00 6.06 -12.95
N GLY A 191 8.12 5.90 -11.64
CA GLY A 191 7.48 4.79 -10.94
C GLY A 191 8.18 3.44 -11.16
N THR A 192 9.43 3.44 -11.62
CA THR A 192 10.26 2.22 -11.72
C THR A 192 11.50 2.25 -10.83
N VAL A 193 12.04 1.05 -10.58
CA VAL A 193 13.31 0.83 -9.89
C VAL A 193 14.16 -0.09 -10.76
N TRP A 194 15.42 0.24 -10.91
CA TRP A 194 16.39 -0.47 -11.74
C TRP A 194 17.73 -0.64 -11.03
N LYS A 195 18.61 -1.45 -11.62
CA LYS A 195 19.94 -1.76 -11.08
C LYS A 195 21.02 -1.06 -11.88
N MET A 196 21.95 -0.42 -11.19
CA MET A 196 23.20 0.08 -11.73
C MET A 196 24.38 -0.75 -11.20
N GLU A 197 25.38 -0.97 -12.05
CA GLU A 197 26.61 -1.65 -11.64
C GLU A 197 27.42 -0.81 -10.65
N VAL A 198 28.03 -1.46 -9.66
CA VAL A 198 28.84 -0.76 -8.64
C VAL A 198 30.01 0.00 -9.27
N LYS A 199 30.60 -0.53 -10.34
CA LYS A 199 31.67 0.13 -11.08
C LYS A 199 31.18 1.41 -11.75
N ALA A 200 30.08 1.33 -12.51
CA ALA A 200 29.48 2.48 -13.18
C ALA A 200 29.10 3.58 -12.19
N TRP A 201 28.63 3.21 -11.00
CA TRP A 201 28.34 4.18 -9.94
C TRP A 201 29.57 4.89 -9.38
N LYS A 202 30.69 4.17 -9.19
CA LYS A 202 31.96 4.78 -8.78
C LYS A 202 32.46 5.76 -9.82
N GLU A 203 32.45 5.35 -11.09
CA GLU A 203 32.83 6.21 -12.23
C GLU A 203 31.94 7.46 -12.29
N LEU A 204 30.62 7.32 -12.07
CA LEU A 204 29.68 8.45 -12.03
C LEU A 204 30.00 9.43 -10.90
N LYS A 205 30.35 8.94 -9.71
CA LYS A 205 30.77 9.78 -8.57
C LYS A 205 32.09 10.51 -8.84
N GLU A 206 33.06 9.84 -9.46
CA GLU A 206 34.36 10.44 -9.79
C GLU A 206 34.21 11.56 -10.81
N LYS A 207 33.44 11.33 -11.89
CA LYS A 207 33.14 12.35 -12.91
C LYS A 207 32.47 13.58 -12.31
N SER A 208 31.49 13.40 -11.41
CA SER A 208 30.82 14.53 -10.75
C SER A 208 31.76 15.39 -9.92
N LYS A 209 32.78 14.81 -9.26
CA LYS A 209 33.76 15.56 -8.47
C LYS A 209 34.73 16.36 -9.36
N GLY A 210 35.16 15.79 -10.48
CA GLY A 210 36.00 16.49 -11.46
C GLY A 210 35.35 17.77 -11.98
N THR A 211 34.04 17.75 -12.25
CA THR A 211 33.28 18.96 -12.62
C THR A 211 33.22 20.04 -11.55
N ALA A 212 33.10 19.67 -10.26
CA ALA A 212 33.06 20.64 -9.16
C ALA A 212 34.42 21.32 -8.95
N GLU A 213 35.51 20.55 -9.07
CA GLU A 213 36.88 21.07 -8.96
C GLU A 213 37.29 21.92 -10.18
N GLU A 214 36.81 21.61 -11.39
CA GLU A 214 37.03 22.45 -12.58
C GLU A 214 36.21 23.74 -12.57
N GLN A 215 34.99 23.72 -12.03
CA GLN A 215 34.15 24.92 -11.88
C GLN A 215 34.74 25.88 -10.83
N ASP A 216 35.22 25.38 -9.69
CA ASP A 216 35.94 26.18 -8.69
C ASP A 216 37.24 26.78 -9.26
N ARG A 217 37.96 26.06 -10.12
CA ARG A 217 39.16 26.57 -10.80
C ARG A 217 38.85 27.59 -11.90
N GLN A 218 37.73 27.46 -12.62
CA GLN A 218 37.31 28.46 -13.62
C GLN A 218 36.73 29.74 -13.00
N GLU A 219 36.10 29.66 -11.81
CA GLU A 219 35.70 30.85 -11.05
C GLU A 219 36.90 31.56 -10.41
N GLN A 220 37.93 30.82 -9.99
CA GLN A 220 39.19 31.41 -9.52
C GLN A 220 40.10 31.90 -10.67
N GLY A 221 40.00 31.30 -11.86
CA GLY A 221 40.78 31.66 -13.05
C GLY A 221 40.23 32.82 -13.87
N LYS A 222 39.00 33.30 -13.61
CA LYS A 222 38.42 34.48 -14.27
C LYS A 222 39.01 35.82 -13.81
N GLN A 223 40.05 35.82 -12.99
CA GLN A 223 40.81 37.02 -12.66
C GLN A 223 42.14 37.18 -13.39
N GLU A 224 42.66 36.19 -14.13
CA GLU A 224 43.91 36.39 -14.86
C GLU A 224 43.91 35.75 -16.27
N GLN A 225 44.15 36.64 -17.23
CA GLN A 225 44.72 36.47 -18.57
C GLN A 225 43.80 36.20 -19.78
N LYS A 226 43.70 37.27 -20.55
CA LYS A 226 43.51 37.36 -22.00
C LYS A 226 44.64 36.69 -22.79
N GLU A 227 44.26 36.23 -23.97
CA GLU A 227 45.02 36.06 -25.22
C GLU A 227 46.05 34.92 -25.31
N SER A 228 45.73 33.89 -26.11
CA SER A 228 46.32 33.67 -27.44
C SER A 228 45.70 32.45 -28.14
N ASP A 229 45.78 32.47 -29.47
CA ASP A 229 45.00 31.71 -30.45
C ASP A 229 45.56 30.33 -30.85
N GLU A 230 44.66 29.54 -31.43
CA GLU A 230 44.80 28.50 -32.48
C GLU A 230 45.69 27.24 -32.29
N SER A 231 45.00 26.09 -32.21
CA SER A 231 44.92 25.03 -33.26
C SER A 231 45.14 23.56 -32.81
N GLU A 232 44.27 22.73 -33.39
CA GLU A 232 44.31 21.29 -33.67
C GLU A 232 44.07 20.21 -32.59
N SER A 233 43.05 19.40 -32.94
CA SER A 233 42.94 17.93 -32.85
C SER A 233 42.13 17.31 -31.70
N GLY A 234 40.98 16.74 -32.11
CA GLY A 234 40.63 15.36 -31.79
C GLY A 234 39.61 15.13 -30.66
N ASN A 235 38.31 15.12 -31.02
CA ASN A 235 37.20 14.28 -30.52
C ASN A 235 37.10 13.85 -29.02
N THR A 236 37.83 14.44 -28.09
CA THR A 236 37.91 13.98 -26.69
C THR A 236 37.41 15.03 -25.70
N VAL A 237 37.50 16.32 -26.01
CA VAL A 237 37.10 17.40 -25.09
C VAL A 237 35.58 17.61 -25.06
N GLU A 238 34.87 17.39 -26.17
CA GLU A 238 33.40 17.48 -26.22
C GLU A 238 32.74 16.30 -25.49
N ASP A 239 33.26 15.08 -25.68
CA ASP A 239 32.73 13.83 -25.08
C ASP A 239 32.94 13.78 -23.55
N ILE A 240 34.05 14.35 -23.06
CA ILE A 240 34.30 14.51 -21.60
C ILE A 240 33.36 15.55 -20.98
N ARG A 241 33.09 16.67 -21.67
CA ARG A 241 32.17 17.71 -21.20
C ARG A 241 30.73 17.21 -21.15
N ASP A 242 30.28 16.46 -22.16
CA ASP A 242 28.92 15.89 -22.19
C ASP A 242 28.73 14.88 -21.06
N THR A 243 29.68 13.96 -20.86
CA THR A 243 29.55 12.93 -19.80
C THR A 243 29.67 13.48 -18.38
N ALA A 244 30.39 14.58 -18.16
CA ALA A 244 30.44 15.26 -16.86
C ALA A 244 29.15 16.05 -16.57
N LEU A 245 28.56 16.67 -17.60
CA LEU A 245 27.26 17.34 -17.51
C LEU A 245 26.13 16.36 -17.19
N GLU A 246 26.17 15.16 -17.78
CA GLU A 246 25.25 14.06 -17.47
C GLU A 246 25.36 13.59 -16.02
N ALA A 247 26.58 13.45 -15.50
CA ALA A 247 26.82 13.11 -14.10
C ALA A 247 26.26 14.17 -13.15
N ALA A 248 26.54 15.45 -13.42
CA ALA A 248 26.01 16.57 -12.63
C ALA A 248 24.47 16.63 -12.68
N LYS A 249 23.86 16.38 -13.86
CA LYS A 249 22.40 16.28 -14.02
C LYS A 249 21.83 15.14 -13.18
N PHE A 250 22.47 13.97 -13.19
CA PHE A 250 22.04 12.83 -12.38
C PHE A 250 22.00 13.18 -10.88
N PHE A 251 23.08 13.73 -10.32
CA PHE A 251 23.09 14.09 -8.88
C PHE A 251 22.16 15.27 -8.52
N LYS A 252 21.71 16.06 -9.51
CA LYS A 252 20.66 17.07 -9.31
C LYS A 252 19.28 16.43 -9.17
N GLU A 253 19.01 15.37 -9.93
CA GLU A 253 17.71 14.68 -10.01
C GLU A 253 17.56 13.52 -9.02
N TYR A 254 18.67 12.98 -8.49
CA TYR A 254 18.68 11.83 -7.60
C TYR A 254 19.31 12.14 -6.24
N ILE A 255 18.80 11.54 -5.17
CA ILE A 255 19.33 11.64 -3.81
C ILE A 255 19.91 10.29 -3.39
N GLU A 256 21.18 10.28 -3.00
CA GLU A 256 21.79 9.12 -2.34
C GLU A 256 21.32 9.02 -0.88
N ILE A 257 20.79 7.85 -0.51
CA ILE A 257 20.43 7.50 0.86
C ILE A 257 21.48 6.54 1.45
N PRO A 258 21.55 6.41 2.80
CA PRO A 258 22.45 5.46 3.45
C PRO A 258 22.38 4.07 2.81
N SER A 259 23.55 3.47 2.59
CA SER A 259 23.71 2.16 1.98
C SER A 259 23.07 1.05 2.79
N PHE A 260 22.84 -0.11 2.16
CA PHE A 260 22.39 -1.31 2.87
C PHE A 260 23.31 -1.66 4.05
N SER A 261 24.62 -1.59 3.85
CA SER A 261 25.60 -1.91 4.89
C SER A 261 25.43 -1.00 6.12
N GLU A 262 25.23 0.30 5.90
CA GLU A 262 24.99 1.27 7.00
C GLU A 262 23.65 1.01 7.70
N VAL A 263 22.53 0.92 6.96
CA VAL A 263 21.20 0.79 7.57
C VAL A 263 20.97 -0.56 8.24
N SER A 264 21.76 -1.58 7.90
CA SER A 264 21.71 -2.90 8.55
C SER A 264 22.37 -2.89 9.93
N GLN A 265 23.23 -1.91 10.22
CA GLN A 265 24.02 -1.82 11.46
C GLN A 265 23.59 -0.64 12.34
N ASP A 266 23.08 0.43 11.73
CA ASP A 266 22.66 1.64 12.44
C ASP A 266 21.16 1.97 12.22
N LYS A 267 20.42 1.98 13.33
CA LYS A 267 19.00 2.32 13.38
C LYS A 267 18.74 3.80 13.06
N ALA A 268 19.66 4.70 13.39
CA ALA A 268 19.55 6.11 13.02
C ALA A 268 19.75 6.31 11.52
N ALA A 269 20.74 5.65 10.92
CA ALA A 269 20.90 5.59 9.47
C ALA A 269 19.67 5.01 8.77
N PHE A 270 19.08 3.93 9.31
CA PHE A 270 17.82 3.36 8.80
C PHE A 270 16.67 4.38 8.84
N ALA A 271 16.48 5.07 9.97
CA ALA A 271 15.44 6.09 10.11
C ALA A 271 15.65 7.28 9.16
N LYS A 272 16.90 7.70 8.96
CA LYS A 272 17.28 8.75 8.00
C LYS A 272 16.97 8.33 6.57
N ALA A 273 17.37 7.12 6.16
CA ALA A 273 17.07 6.56 4.85
C ALA A 273 15.55 6.51 4.60
N PHE A 274 14.80 6.00 5.59
CA PHE A 274 13.33 5.98 5.58
C PHE A 274 12.74 7.37 5.34
N ARG A 275 13.13 8.35 6.16
CA ARG A 275 12.63 9.72 6.06
C ARG A 275 12.85 10.29 4.66
N THR A 276 14.05 10.12 4.10
CA THR A 276 14.40 10.66 2.79
C THR A 276 13.51 10.07 1.70
N TYR A 277 13.47 8.74 1.52
CA TYR A 277 12.64 8.18 0.45
C TYR A 277 11.14 8.38 0.68
N PHE A 278 10.70 8.52 1.93
CA PHE A 278 9.29 8.78 2.24
C PHE A 278 8.87 10.17 1.77
N LEU A 279 9.73 11.18 1.98
CA LEU A 279 9.47 12.55 1.54
C LEU A 279 9.53 12.66 0.00
N GLU A 280 10.42 11.92 -0.66
CA GLU A 280 10.50 11.91 -2.12
C GLU A 280 9.37 11.12 -2.81
N GLN A 281 8.42 10.55 -2.05
CA GLN A 281 7.22 9.89 -2.60
C GLN A 281 6.18 10.92 -3.09
N ASN A 282 6.59 11.82 -3.99
CA ASN A 282 5.77 12.85 -4.62
C ASN A 282 6.02 12.84 -6.15
N PRO A 283 4.99 12.63 -6.99
CA PRO A 283 5.18 12.53 -8.44
C PRO A 283 5.48 13.86 -9.15
N VAL A 284 5.29 15.00 -8.49
CA VAL A 284 5.47 16.34 -9.08
C VAL A 284 6.84 16.91 -8.73
N THR A 285 7.21 16.87 -7.45
CA THR A 285 8.44 17.51 -6.94
C THR A 285 9.49 16.51 -6.43
N GLY A 286 9.12 15.24 -6.32
CA GLY A 286 10.00 14.22 -5.76
C GLY A 286 11.16 13.90 -6.70
N LYS A 287 12.31 13.63 -6.09
CA LYS A 287 13.54 13.21 -6.76
C LYS A 287 13.63 11.69 -6.85
N GLY A 288 14.50 11.21 -7.72
CA GLY A 288 14.92 9.82 -7.71
C GLY A 288 15.73 9.50 -6.45
N ILE A 289 15.80 8.23 -6.08
CA ILE A 289 16.54 7.76 -4.89
C ILE A 289 17.57 6.74 -5.32
N VAL A 290 18.78 6.84 -4.78
CA VAL A 290 19.86 5.88 -4.99
C VAL A 290 20.25 5.26 -3.66
N GLN A 291 20.25 3.92 -3.58
CA GLN A 291 20.77 3.19 -2.44
C GLN A 291 21.88 2.23 -2.87
N PRO A 292 23.11 2.42 -2.35
CA PRO A 292 24.18 1.44 -2.57
C PRO A 292 23.90 0.12 -1.83
N HIS A 293 24.02 -1.00 -2.55
CA HIS A 293 24.07 -2.35 -2.00
C HIS A 293 25.43 -3.01 -2.30
N PRO A 294 25.81 -4.09 -1.61
CA PRO A 294 27.14 -4.70 -1.76
C PRO A 294 27.49 -5.13 -3.20
N LYS A 295 26.50 -5.59 -3.97
CA LYS A 295 26.70 -6.14 -5.33
C LYS A 295 26.06 -5.33 -6.44
N THR A 296 25.30 -4.29 -6.11
CA THR A 296 24.55 -3.49 -7.09
C THR A 296 24.14 -2.16 -6.47
N ILE A 297 23.73 -1.22 -7.28
CA ILE A 297 23.19 0.05 -6.85
C ILE A 297 21.72 0.08 -7.25
N ILE A 298 20.84 0.33 -6.28
CA ILE A 298 19.40 0.38 -6.52
C ILE A 298 19.02 1.82 -6.80
N VAL A 299 18.43 2.05 -7.97
CA VAL A 299 18.01 3.38 -8.42
C VAL A 299 16.51 3.38 -8.63
N GLN A 300 15.82 4.22 -7.88
CA GLN A 300 14.39 4.48 -8.02
C GLN A 300 14.19 5.79 -8.77
N ASN A 301 13.41 5.75 -9.84
CA ASN A 301 12.97 6.96 -10.53
C ASN A 301 11.88 7.68 -9.73
N ARG A 302 11.62 8.96 -9.99
CA ARG A 302 10.50 9.67 -9.33
C ARG A 302 9.17 8.90 -9.48
N PRO A 303 8.22 9.00 -8.53
CA PRO A 303 6.93 8.32 -8.65
C PRO A 303 6.15 8.69 -9.91
N MET A 304 5.41 7.72 -10.46
CA MET A 304 4.48 8.00 -11.56
C MET A 304 3.32 8.87 -11.07
N ARG A 305 2.86 9.79 -11.92
CA ARG A 305 1.66 10.59 -11.65
C ARG A 305 0.43 9.69 -11.49
N PRO A 306 -0.59 10.10 -10.71
CA PRO A 306 -1.88 9.43 -10.78
C PRO A 306 -2.47 9.51 -12.19
N LEU A 307 -3.33 8.54 -12.51
CA LEU A 307 -4.14 8.61 -13.72
C LEU A 307 -5.05 9.83 -13.66
N THR A 308 -5.26 10.45 -14.81
CA THR A 308 -6.32 11.45 -15.02
C THR A 308 -7.69 10.79 -14.88
N GLU A 309 -8.76 11.59 -14.72
CA GLU A 309 -10.13 11.07 -14.65
C GLU A 309 -10.47 10.21 -15.88
N ALA A 310 -10.13 10.68 -17.09
CA ALA A 310 -10.38 9.95 -18.33
C ALA A 310 -9.58 8.64 -18.43
N GLU A 311 -8.31 8.63 -18.04
CA GLU A 311 -7.51 7.40 -18.00
C GLU A 311 -8.04 6.41 -16.97
N LEU A 312 -8.48 6.90 -15.81
CA LEU A 312 -9.03 6.05 -14.76
C LEU A 312 -10.37 5.46 -15.20
N ASP A 313 -11.25 6.26 -15.80
CA ASP A 313 -12.51 5.81 -16.38
C ASP A 313 -12.27 4.73 -17.43
N HIS A 314 -11.33 4.95 -18.35
CA HIS A 314 -10.95 3.96 -19.37
C HIS A 314 -10.54 2.63 -18.73
N VAL A 315 -9.64 2.66 -17.74
CA VAL A 315 -9.17 1.45 -17.04
C VAL A 315 -10.32 0.66 -16.41
N TYR A 316 -11.28 1.33 -15.76
CA TYR A 316 -12.43 0.65 -15.12
C TYR A 316 -13.56 0.28 -16.08
N GLU A 317 -13.50 0.75 -17.33
CA GLU A 317 -14.45 0.40 -18.40
C GLU A 317 -13.96 -0.69 -19.34
N LEU A 318 -12.72 -1.15 -19.17
CA LEU A 318 -12.21 -2.35 -19.83
C LEU A 318 -13.14 -3.55 -19.57
N PRO A 319 -13.19 -4.53 -20.48
CA PRO A 319 -14.19 -5.60 -20.48
C PRO A 319 -13.91 -6.70 -19.43
N PHE A 320 -13.97 -6.34 -18.15
CA PHE A 320 -13.92 -7.30 -17.04
C PHE A 320 -15.19 -8.15 -17.01
N THR A 321 -15.02 -9.46 -16.83
CA THR A 321 -16.15 -10.38 -16.63
C THR A 321 -16.78 -10.20 -15.25
N GLY A 322 -16.00 -9.76 -14.26
CA GLY A 322 -16.41 -9.67 -12.86
C GLY A 322 -16.52 -11.03 -12.17
N GLU A 323 -15.94 -12.08 -12.75
CA GLU A 323 -16.04 -13.46 -12.26
C GLU A 323 -14.65 -14.06 -12.00
N ALA A 324 -14.63 -15.14 -11.23
CA ALA A 324 -13.44 -15.98 -11.11
C ALA A 324 -13.18 -16.73 -12.42
N HIS A 325 -11.92 -17.07 -12.69
CA HIS A 325 -11.59 -17.88 -13.87
C HIS A 325 -12.39 -19.20 -13.88
N PRO A 326 -12.94 -19.63 -15.03
CA PRO A 326 -13.79 -20.84 -15.11
C PRO A 326 -13.12 -22.15 -14.67
N SER A 327 -11.79 -22.17 -14.53
CA SER A 327 -11.06 -23.34 -14.04
C SER A 327 -11.25 -23.61 -12.54
N TYR A 328 -11.79 -22.66 -11.77
CA TYR A 328 -12.03 -22.85 -10.34
C TYR A 328 -13.41 -23.45 -10.10
N THR A 329 -13.47 -24.53 -9.32
CA THR A 329 -14.72 -25.15 -8.86
C THR A 329 -15.20 -24.58 -7.52
N GLU A 330 -14.26 -24.11 -6.70
CA GLU A 330 -14.50 -23.54 -5.38
C GLU A 330 -14.62 -22.01 -5.46
N PRO A 331 -15.42 -21.37 -4.59
CA PRO A 331 -15.53 -19.91 -4.55
C PRO A 331 -14.21 -19.25 -4.13
N ILE A 332 -13.97 -18.03 -4.61
CA ILE A 332 -12.87 -17.18 -4.13
C ILE A 332 -13.46 -16.18 -3.11
N PRO A 333 -13.16 -16.29 -1.80
CA PRO A 333 -13.81 -15.45 -0.77
C PRO A 333 -13.66 -13.94 -1.00
N ALA A 334 -12.51 -13.51 -1.54
CA ALA A 334 -12.27 -12.11 -1.88
C ALA A 334 -13.22 -11.59 -2.97
N LEU A 335 -13.58 -12.42 -3.96
CA LEU A 335 -14.54 -12.05 -4.99
C LEU A 335 -15.94 -11.86 -4.40
N GLU A 336 -16.38 -12.75 -3.51
CA GLU A 336 -17.71 -12.63 -2.86
C GLU A 336 -17.88 -11.28 -2.15
N MET A 337 -16.81 -10.75 -1.56
CA MET A 337 -16.82 -9.45 -0.90
C MET A 337 -16.95 -8.28 -1.88
N VAL A 338 -16.36 -8.37 -3.08
CA VAL A 338 -16.22 -7.23 -4.01
C VAL A 338 -17.08 -7.32 -5.26
N LYS A 339 -17.73 -8.45 -5.53
CA LYS A 339 -18.44 -8.76 -6.79
C LYS A 339 -19.42 -7.67 -7.26
N PHE A 340 -20.12 -7.04 -6.33
CA PHE A 340 -21.09 -5.97 -6.61
C PHE A 340 -20.67 -4.64 -5.96
N SER A 341 -19.36 -4.40 -5.91
CA SER A 341 -18.77 -3.18 -5.37
C SER A 341 -18.20 -2.30 -6.48
N LEU A 342 -18.27 -0.99 -6.29
CA LEU A 342 -17.83 0.01 -7.26
C LEU A 342 -16.67 0.81 -6.68
N THR A 343 -15.51 0.71 -7.33
CA THR A 343 -14.35 1.52 -6.96
C THR A 343 -14.50 2.92 -7.56
N THR A 344 -14.52 3.97 -6.73
CA THR A 344 -14.77 5.36 -7.17
C THR A 344 -13.51 6.19 -7.33
N HIS A 345 -12.47 5.90 -6.54
CA HIS A 345 -11.20 6.64 -6.57
C HIS A 345 -10.04 5.79 -6.04
N ARG A 346 -8.83 6.28 -6.27
CA ARG A 346 -7.57 5.77 -5.73
C ARG A 346 -6.82 6.86 -4.97
N GLY A 347 -5.89 6.45 -4.12
CA GLY A 347 -5.11 7.33 -3.25
C GLY A 347 -5.78 7.60 -1.90
N CYS A 348 -4.99 8.03 -0.92
CA CYS A 348 -5.50 8.42 0.40
C CYS A 348 -4.59 9.47 1.03
N PHE A 349 -5.11 10.68 1.27
CA PHE A 349 -4.39 11.72 2.01
C PHE A 349 -4.44 11.52 3.54
N GLY A 350 -5.06 10.43 4.00
CA GLY A 350 -5.29 10.16 5.42
C GLY A 350 -4.02 10.09 6.27
N GLY A 351 -2.90 9.66 5.69
CA GLY A 351 -1.57 9.80 6.29
C GLY A 351 -1.32 8.96 7.56
N CYS A 352 -2.14 7.94 7.84
CA CYS A 352 -1.95 7.09 9.01
C CYS A 352 -0.58 6.41 9.00
N ALA A 353 0.18 6.49 10.10
CA ALA A 353 1.58 6.06 10.16
C ALA A 353 1.79 4.56 9.88
N PHE A 354 0.78 3.73 10.15
CA PHE A 354 0.80 2.28 9.96
C PHE A 354 0.28 1.84 8.58
N CYS A 355 -0.26 2.75 7.78
CA CYS A 355 -0.90 2.45 6.51
C CYS A 355 0.09 2.56 5.33
N ALA A 356 0.13 1.54 4.48
CA ALA A 356 1.00 1.52 3.31
C ALA A 356 0.40 2.20 2.06
N ILE A 357 -0.89 2.59 2.08
CA ILE A 357 -1.58 3.16 0.91
C ILE A 357 -0.84 4.39 0.35
N THR A 358 -0.30 5.24 1.22
CA THR A 358 0.47 6.43 0.80
C THR A 358 1.72 6.08 0.01
N GLN A 359 2.25 4.87 0.17
CA GLN A 359 3.47 4.40 -0.50
C GLN A 359 3.21 3.72 -1.84
N HIS A 360 2.01 3.16 -2.07
CA HIS A 360 1.69 2.45 -3.31
C HIS A 360 0.52 3.04 -4.12
N GLN A 361 -0.41 3.78 -3.53
CA GLN A 361 -1.40 4.59 -4.28
C GLN A 361 -1.11 6.08 -4.23
N GLY A 362 -0.31 6.54 -3.26
CA GLY A 362 0.00 7.95 -3.08
C GLY A 362 -1.00 8.69 -2.19
N ARG A 363 -0.67 9.95 -1.92
CA ARG A 363 -1.45 10.86 -1.05
C ARG A 363 -2.45 11.74 -1.79
N MET A 364 -2.49 11.67 -3.13
CA MET A 364 -3.39 12.47 -3.95
C MET A 364 -4.55 11.59 -4.39
N ILE A 365 -5.77 12.14 -4.39
CA ILE A 365 -6.95 11.41 -4.85
C ILE A 365 -7.04 11.53 -6.37
N ALA A 366 -7.16 10.38 -7.05
CA ALA A 366 -7.59 10.29 -8.44
C ALA A 366 -8.99 9.68 -8.48
N SER A 367 -9.97 10.44 -8.95
CA SER A 367 -11.38 10.05 -8.96
C SER A 367 -11.82 9.71 -10.38
N ARG A 368 -12.72 8.73 -10.50
CA ARG A 368 -13.47 8.45 -11.72
C ARG A 368 -14.56 9.49 -11.94
N SER A 369 -15.03 9.64 -13.17
CA SER A 369 -16.26 10.40 -13.40
C SER A 369 -17.47 9.65 -12.84
N ILE A 370 -18.51 10.39 -12.48
CA ILE A 370 -19.80 9.81 -12.06
C ILE A 370 -20.36 8.93 -13.17
N GLU A 371 -20.24 9.36 -14.43
CA GLU A 371 -20.76 8.64 -15.58
C GLU A 371 -20.09 7.27 -15.76
N SER A 372 -18.77 7.17 -15.55
CA SER A 372 -18.07 5.89 -15.60
C SER A 372 -18.58 4.90 -14.55
N VAL A 373 -18.74 5.38 -13.31
CA VAL A 373 -19.26 4.55 -12.21
C VAL A 373 -20.70 4.11 -12.48
N LEU A 374 -21.54 4.99 -13.04
CA LEU A 374 -22.92 4.65 -13.41
C LEU A 374 -23.00 3.64 -14.55
N ARG A 375 -22.12 3.73 -15.56
CA ARG A 375 -22.05 2.72 -16.64
C ARG A 375 -21.67 1.35 -16.09
N GLU A 376 -20.71 1.28 -15.17
CA GLU A 376 -20.36 0.02 -14.50
C GLU A 376 -21.52 -0.50 -13.64
N ALA A 377 -22.16 0.36 -12.86
CA ALA A 377 -23.33 0.01 -12.07
C ALA A 377 -24.47 -0.56 -12.93
N LYS A 378 -24.72 0.03 -14.11
CA LYS A 378 -25.70 -0.46 -15.07
C LYS A 378 -25.35 -1.86 -15.57
N ARG A 379 -24.09 -2.14 -15.89
CA ARG A 379 -23.66 -3.50 -16.26
C ARG A 379 -23.86 -4.51 -15.13
N LEU A 380 -23.73 -4.09 -13.87
CA LEU A 380 -24.06 -4.96 -12.73
C LEU A 380 -25.56 -5.31 -12.69
N THR A 381 -26.46 -4.40 -13.08
CA THR A 381 -27.90 -4.68 -13.09
C THR A 381 -28.33 -5.70 -14.14
N GLU A 382 -27.48 -5.93 -15.14
CA GLU A 382 -27.69 -6.92 -16.21
C GLU A 382 -27.24 -8.34 -15.79
N LYS A 383 -26.53 -8.48 -14.65
CA LYS A 383 -26.10 -9.79 -14.15
C LYS A 383 -27.28 -10.56 -13.53
N PRO A 384 -27.44 -11.87 -13.85
CA PRO A 384 -28.59 -12.64 -13.40
C PRO A 384 -28.64 -12.87 -11.88
N ASP A 385 -27.49 -12.82 -11.21
CA ASP A 385 -27.36 -12.98 -9.76
C ASP A 385 -27.37 -11.65 -8.99
N PHE A 386 -27.51 -10.51 -9.69
CA PHE A 386 -27.59 -9.21 -9.05
C PHE A 386 -28.96 -8.98 -8.40
N LYS A 387 -28.97 -8.82 -7.08
CA LYS A 387 -30.19 -8.66 -6.28
C LYS A 387 -30.62 -7.20 -6.10
N GLY A 388 -30.12 -6.28 -6.92
CA GLY A 388 -30.35 -4.85 -6.74
C GLY A 388 -29.57 -4.23 -5.57
N ILE A 389 -28.48 -4.84 -5.12
CA ILE A 389 -27.70 -4.36 -3.98
C ILE A 389 -26.27 -4.11 -4.42
N ILE A 390 -25.85 -2.85 -4.42
CA ILE A 390 -24.44 -2.46 -4.52
C ILE A 390 -23.87 -2.49 -3.11
N ASN A 391 -22.97 -3.43 -2.84
CA ASN A 391 -22.53 -3.74 -1.48
C ASN A 391 -21.36 -2.85 -0.99
N GLY A 392 -20.72 -2.11 -1.90
CA GLY A 392 -19.69 -1.14 -1.57
C GLY A 392 -19.53 -0.08 -2.65
N VAL A 393 -19.37 1.17 -2.24
CA VAL A 393 -19.03 2.29 -3.12
C VAL A 393 -17.94 3.11 -2.44
N GLY A 394 -16.75 3.17 -3.04
CA GLY A 394 -15.63 3.87 -2.41
C GLY A 394 -14.26 3.52 -2.99
N GLY A 395 -13.22 3.80 -2.23
CA GLY A 395 -11.84 3.47 -2.55
C GLY A 395 -11.10 3.04 -1.28
N PRO A 396 -9.82 3.39 -1.11
CA PRO A 396 -9.08 3.12 0.12
C PRO A 396 -9.75 3.70 1.37
N THR A 397 -10.49 4.80 1.21
CA THR A 397 -11.42 5.35 2.20
C THR A 397 -12.72 5.65 1.48
N ALA A 398 -13.87 5.37 2.08
CA ALA A 398 -15.12 5.48 1.34
C ALA A 398 -15.50 6.93 0.98
N ASN A 399 -15.19 7.87 1.87
CA ASN A 399 -15.67 9.25 1.82
C ASN A 399 -14.63 10.28 1.36
N MET A 400 -13.68 9.89 0.50
CA MET A 400 -12.69 10.81 -0.11
C MET A 400 -12.92 11.08 -1.60
N TYR A 401 -13.98 10.52 -2.19
CA TYR A 401 -14.27 10.67 -3.61
C TYR A 401 -14.49 12.14 -4.00
N GLY A 402 -13.79 12.59 -5.05
CA GLY A 402 -13.90 13.95 -5.57
C GLY A 402 -13.15 15.01 -4.78
N MET A 403 -12.57 14.69 -3.62
CA MET A 403 -11.82 15.65 -2.79
C MET A 403 -10.46 15.97 -3.40
N MET A 404 -10.05 17.23 -3.28
CA MET A 404 -8.80 17.72 -3.87
C MET A 404 -8.09 18.78 -3.02
N CYS A 405 -6.82 19.03 -3.33
CA CYS A 405 -6.08 20.16 -2.79
C CYS A 405 -5.53 21.01 -3.92
N ARG A 406 -5.65 22.34 -3.80
CA ARG A 406 -5.16 23.32 -4.78
C ARG A 406 -3.66 23.22 -5.05
N SER A 407 -2.90 22.61 -4.13
CA SER A 407 -1.45 22.43 -4.29
C SER A 407 -1.07 21.25 -5.17
N TRP A 408 -1.96 20.26 -5.36
CA TRP A 408 -1.58 18.97 -5.96
C TRP A 408 -1.08 19.12 -7.40
N GLU A 409 -1.70 19.98 -8.21
CA GLU A 409 -1.29 20.19 -9.60
C GLU A 409 0.13 20.76 -9.71
N LYS A 410 0.48 21.72 -8.86
CA LYS A 410 1.76 22.45 -8.95
C LYS A 410 2.89 21.84 -8.13
N LYS A 411 2.58 21.21 -7.01
CA LYS A 411 3.56 20.76 -6.00
C LYS A 411 3.31 19.32 -5.52
N GLY A 412 2.26 18.67 -5.98
CA GLY A 412 1.81 17.41 -5.39
C GLY A 412 1.37 17.57 -3.93
N ALA A 413 1.45 16.47 -3.16
CA ALA A 413 1.15 16.47 -1.73
C ALA A 413 2.27 17.14 -0.91
N CYS A 414 1.91 17.92 0.10
CA CYS A 414 2.86 18.59 0.98
C CYS A 414 3.83 17.61 1.64
N LEU A 415 5.13 17.93 1.61
CA LEU A 415 6.20 17.08 2.14
C LEU A 415 6.21 17.04 3.67
N ASP A 416 6.06 18.20 4.30
CA ASP A 416 6.25 18.45 5.74
C ASP A 416 4.94 18.51 6.53
N LYS A 417 3.79 18.40 5.86
CA LYS A 417 2.46 18.59 6.46
C LYS A 417 1.54 17.40 6.18
N ALA A 418 0.94 16.86 7.23
CA ALA A 418 -0.16 15.91 7.13
C ALA A 418 -1.48 16.66 6.84
N CYS A 419 -2.37 16.03 6.08
CA CYS A 419 -3.60 16.66 5.62
C CYS A 419 -4.71 16.69 6.68
N LEU A 420 -4.76 15.68 7.55
CA LEU A 420 -5.82 15.49 8.54
C LEU A 420 -5.35 15.54 10.00
N TYR A 421 -4.04 15.56 10.24
CA TYR A 421 -3.47 15.51 11.57
C TYR A 421 -2.43 16.63 11.77
N PRO A 422 -2.39 17.32 12.93
CA PRO A 422 -3.24 17.15 14.11
C PRO A 422 -4.65 17.74 13.98
N ARG A 423 -4.90 18.51 12.92
CA ARG A 423 -6.21 19.02 12.52
C ARG A 423 -6.33 18.96 11.00
N ILE A 424 -7.56 19.01 10.51
CA ILE A 424 -7.85 19.09 9.08
C ILE A 424 -7.23 20.37 8.51
N CYS A 425 -6.51 20.22 7.39
CA CYS A 425 -5.88 21.32 6.70
C CYS A 425 -6.94 22.25 6.09
N PRO A 426 -6.91 23.57 6.36
CA PRO A 426 -7.91 24.51 5.82
C PRO A 426 -7.82 24.71 4.30
N ALA A 427 -6.72 24.28 3.67
CA ALA A 427 -6.54 24.34 2.21
C ALA A 427 -7.04 23.09 1.47
N LEU A 428 -7.41 22.03 2.21
CA LEU A 428 -7.95 20.80 1.65
C LEU A 428 -9.45 20.95 1.41
N ASP A 429 -9.93 20.56 0.24
CA ASP A 429 -11.36 20.40 0.01
C ASP A 429 -11.87 19.14 0.72
N THR A 430 -12.78 19.32 1.65
CA THR A 430 -13.43 18.26 2.42
C THR A 430 -14.91 18.09 2.06
N SER A 431 -15.40 18.72 1.00
CA SER A 431 -16.79 18.61 0.58
C SER A 431 -17.12 17.19 0.09
N HIS A 432 -18.26 16.64 0.55
CA HIS A 432 -18.78 15.36 0.04
C HIS A 432 -19.78 15.55 -1.11
N LYS A 433 -19.94 16.75 -1.66
CA LYS A 433 -20.98 17.06 -2.67
C LYS A 433 -20.96 16.10 -3.85
N LYS A 434 -19.78 15.82 -4.43
CA LYS A 434 -19.64 14.88 -5.56
C LYS A 434 -20.00 13.44 -5.17
N LEU A 435 -19.65 13.02 -3.96
CA LEU A 435 -20.00 11.70 -3.44
C LEU A 435 -21.51 11.58 -3.21
N LEU A 436 -22.14 12.60 -2.63
CA LEU A 436 -23.58 12.65 -2.44
C LEU A 436 -24.34 12.55 -3.77
N GLU A 437 -23.90 13.30 -4.79
CA GLU A 437 -24.45 13.23 -6.14
C GLU A 437 -24.32 11.82 -6.74
N LEU A 438 -23.12 11.23 -6.69
CA LEU A 438 -22.87 9.87 -7.17
C LEU A 438 -23.80 8.85 -6.48
N MET A 439 -23.84 8.88 -5.15
CA MET A 439 -24.62 7.94 -4.35
C MET A 439 -26.12 8.11 -4.58
N GLN A 440 -26.60 9.34 -4.79
CA GLN A 440 -27.98 9.59 -5.19
C GLN A 440 -28.29 8.98 -6.55
N ARG A 441 -27.48 9.27 -7.57
CA ARG A 441 -27.70 8.77 -8.93
C ARG A 441 -27.62 7.25 -9.03
N LEU A 442 -26.76 6.62 -8.23
CA LEU A 442 -26.71 5.16 -8.10
C LEU A 442 -28.01 4.57 -7.54
N ARG A 443 -28.64 5.23 -6.56
CA ARG A 443 -29.94 4.78 -6.01
C ARG A 443 -31.09 4.95 -7.00
N GLU A 444 -31.02 5.97 -7.86
CA GLU A 444 -32.05 6.28 -8.87
C GLU A 444 -31.93 5.37 -10.11
N LEU A 445 -30.84 4.61 -10.24
CA LEU A 445 -30.61 3.74 -11.39
C LEU A 445 -31.60 2.55 -11.41
N PRO A 446 -32.31 2.31 -12.52
CA PRO A 446 -33.22 1.17 -12.64
C PRO A 446 -32.51 -0.17 -12.36
N GLY A 447 -33.15 -1.00 -11.53
CA GLY A 447 -32.60 -2.29 -11.08
C GLY A 447 -31.78 -2.19 -9.79
N VAL A 448 -31.38 -0.99 -9.35
CA VAL A 448 -30.73 -0.79 -8.05
C VAL A 448 -31.79 -0.51 -6.98
N ARG A 449 -31.75 -1.26 -5.88
CA ARG A 449 -32.63 -1.10 -4.72
C ARG A 449 -31.90 -0.48 -3.52
N GLN A 450 -30.64 -0.84 -3.33
CA GLN A 450 -29.82 -0.38 -2.21
C GLN A 450 -28.39 -0.13 -2.65
N VAL A 451 -27.78 0.91 -2.07
CA VAL A 451 -26.39 1.29 -2.31
C VAL A 451 -25.73 1.47 -0.96
N PHE A 452 -24.75 0.63 -0.65
CA PHE A 452 -24.03 0.69 0.61
C PHE A 452 -22.62 1.21 0.42
N THR A 453 -22.12 1.88 1.46
CA THR A 453 -20.73 2.32 1.47
C THR A 453 -19.78 1.12 1.49
N GLY A 454 -20.01 0.10 2.33
CA GLY A 454 -19.23 -1.15 2.38
C GLY A 454 -17.77 -1.04 2.85
N TYR A 455 -17.16 0.15 2.71
CA TYR A 455 -15.79 0.48 3.09
C TYR A 455 -15.72 1.31 4.38
N GLY A 456 -14.51 1.46 4.93
CA GLY A 456 -14.27 2.30 6.11
C GLY A 456 -14.46 3.79 5.83
N VAL A 457 -15.12 4.48 6.75
CA VAL A 457 -15.36 5.94 6.69
C VAL A 457 -14.40 6.67 7.62
N ARG A 458 -13.84 7.79 7.15
CA ARG A 458 -13.10 8.73 7.99
C ARG A 458 -14.09 9.61 8.74
N TYR A 459 -14.29 9.27 10.02
CA TYR A 459 -15.24 9.93 10.92
C TYR A 459 -14.92 11.41 11.16
N ASP A 460 -13.64 11.78 11.12
CA ASP A 460 -13.20 13.17 11.19
C ASP A 460 -13.62 13.99 9.96
N LEU A 461 -13.53 13.41 8.75
CA LEU A 461 -14.08 14.06 7.55
C LEU A 461 -15.62 14.08 7.57
N ALA A 462 -16.25 12.99 8.00
CA ALA A 462 -17.72 12.90 8.05
C ALA A 462 -18.35 13.93 9.00
N LEU A 463 -17.60 14.42 10.01
CA LEU A 463 -18.03 15.50 10.90
C LEU A 463 -18.04 16.89 10.25
N GLU A 464 -17.29 17.09 9.18
CA GLU A 464 -17.22 18.37 8.48
C GLU A 464 -18.43 18.59 7.54
N ASP A 465 -19.29 17.59 7.36
CA ASP A 465 -20.39 17.61 6.40
C ASP A 465 -21.63 16.90 6.98
N GLU A 466 -22.53 17.69 7.58
CA GLU A 466 -23.74 17.16 8.21
C GLU A 466 -24.72 16.54 7.21
N GLU A 467 -24.78 17.08 5.99
CA GLU A 467 -25.63 16.53 4.93
C GLU A 467 -25.14 15.11 4.56
N TYR A 468 -23.83 14.94 4.42
CA TYR A 468 -23.24 13.62 4.21
C TYR A 468 -23.60 12.65 5.33
N LEU A 469 -23.45 13.05 6.60
CA LEU A 469 -23.75 12.17 7.73
C LEU A 469 -25.23 11.79 7.78
N GLU A 470 -26.14 12.73 7.52
CA GLU A 470 -27.58 12.46 7.45
C GLU A 470 -27.91 11.45 6.34
N LYS A 471 -27.40 11.69 5.12
CA LYS A 471 -27.67 10.80 3.96
C LYS A 471 -27.03 9.43 4.14
N LEU A 472 -25.85 9.36 4.76
CA LEU A 472 -25.17 8.12 5.10
C LEU A 472 -26.04 7.25 6.01
N CYS A 473 -26.59 7.83 7.09
CA CYS A 473 -27.50 7.14 8.01
C CYS A 473 -28.80 6.72 7.33
N ALA A 474 -29.40 7.63 6.55
CA ALA A 474 -30.68 7.39 5.90
C ALA A 474 -30.64 6.24 4.88
N HIS A 475 -29.54 6.10 4.13
CA HIS A 475 -29.55 5.28 2.91
C HIS A 475 -28.38 4.30 2.74
N HIS A 476 -27.22 4.52 3.35
CA HIS A 476 -25.97 3.90 2.88
C HIS A 476 -25.27 2.97 3.89
N ILE A 477 -25.93 2.70 5.01
CA ILE A 477 -25.48 1.74 6.02
C ILE A 477 -26.43 0.53 6.05
N SER A 478 -25.87 -0.67 5.86
CA SER A 478 -26.62 -1.95 5.87
C SER A 478 -26.95 -2.49 7.26
N GLY A 479 -26.57 -1.74 8.31
CA GLY A 479 -26.77 -2.05 9.73
C GLY A 479 -25.53 -1.72 10.56
N GLN A 480 -24.35 -1.97 10.02
CA GLN A 480 -23.08 -1.70 10.69
C GLN A 480 -22.25 -0.67 9.91
N LEU A 481 -21.84 0.40 10.58
CA LEU A 481 -20.91 1.38 10.05
C LEU A 481 -19.50 1.08 10.55
N ARG A 482 -18.59 0.82 9.60
CA ARG A 482 -17.19 0.48 9.87
C ARG A 482 -16.38 1.75 10.09
N ILE A 483 -15.90 1.95 11.31
CA ILE A 483 -15.07 3.11 11.70
C ILE A 483 -13.79 2.62 12.34
N ALA A 484 -12.68 3.24 11.99
CA ALA A 484 -11.36 2.90 12.52
C ALA A 484 -10.82 4.05 13.39
N PRO A 485 -11.18 4.14 14.68
CA PRO A 485 -10.47 5.00 15.62
C PRO A 485 -9.06 4.46 15.89
N GLU A 486 -8.86 3.13 15.76
CA GLU A 486 -7.63 2.36 15.99
C GLU A 486 -7.17 2.34 17.46
N HIS A 487 -7.24 3.46 18.17
CA HIS A 487 -6.88 3.56 19.57
C HIS A 487 -7.58 4.76 20.23
N PHE A 488 -7.75 4.74 21.56
CA PHE A 488 -8.36 5.87 22.31
C PHE A 488 -7.38 6.63 23.22
N SER A 489 -6.22 6.05 23.55
CA SER A 489 -5.14 6.78 24.21
C SER A 489 -4.47 7.80 23.27
N ARG A 490 -4.41 9.06 23.72
CA ARG A 490 -3.89 10.18 22.93
C ARG A 490 -2.45 9.98 22.47
N ARG A 491 -1.60 9.43 23.34
CA ARG A 491 -0.19 9.17 23.02
C ARG A 491 -0.06 8.22 21.82
N VAL A 492 -0.89 7.19 21.77
CA VAL A 492 -0.87 6.18 20.70
C VAL A 492 -1.47 6.75 19.42
N THR A 493 -2.60 7.48 19.50
CA THR A 493 -3.19 8.12 18.32
C THR A 493 -2.24 9.16 17.69
N ASP A 494 -1.47 9.89 18.50
CA ASP A 494 -0.46 10.83 18.00
C ASP A 494 0.65 10.10 17.23
N ALA A 495 1.14 8.96 17.75
CA ALA A 495 2.12 8.11 17.06
C ALA A 495 1.54 7.47 15.78
N MET A 496 0.22 7.27 15.72
CA MET A 496 -0.50 6.78 14.54
C MET A 496 -0.81 7.89 13.52
N SER A 497 -0.65 9.17 13.88
CA SER A 497 -1.17 10.33 13.12
C SER A 497 -2.69 10.28 12.94
N LYS A 498 -3.40 9.97 14.03
CA LYS A 498 -4.86 9.86 14.12
C LYS A 498 -5.42 10.86 15.13
N PRO A 499 -6.65 11.35 14.94
CA PRO A 499 -7.27 12.25 15.91
C PRO A 499 -7.59 11.51 17.22
N GLY A 500 -7.66 12.26 18.32
CA GLY A 500 -7.99 11.73 19.64
C GLY A 500 -9.46 11.29 19.77
N LYS A 501 -9.78 10.66 20.91
CA LYS A 501 -11.11 10.11 21.22
C LYS A 501 -12.21 11.16 21.20
N GLU A 502 -11.91 12.41 21.51
CA GLU A 502 -12.84 13.54 21.49
C GLU A 502 -13.50 13.77 20.12
N ILE A 503 -12.79 13.47 19.03
CA ILE A 503 -13.36 13.57 17.67
C ILE A 503 -14.26 12.36 17.38
N TYR A 504 -13.90 11.18 17.89
CA TYR A 504 -14.74 10.00 17.77
C TYR A 504 -16.05 10.16 18.55
N GLU A 505 -16.00 10.68 19.77
CA GLU A 505 -17.17 10.93 20.62
C GLU A 505 -18.16 11.88 19.93
N LYS A 506 -17.66 13.01 19.41
CA LYS A 506 -18.48 13.94 18.62
C LYS A 506 -19.14 13.25 17.43
N PHE A 507 -18.39 12.41 16.71
CA PHE A 507 -18.94 11.65 15.60
C PHE A 507 -20.02 10.67 16.06
N ALA A 508 -19.77 9.90 17.13
CA ALA A 508 -20.71 8.93 17.67
C ALA A 508 -22.01 9.59 18.16
N ASP A 509 -21.91 10.77 18.77
CA ASP A 509 -23.06 11.56 19.20
C ASP A 509 -23.89 12.04 18.00
N ARG A 510 -23.24 12.65 16.99
CA ARG A 510 -23.93 13.10 15.77
C ARG A 510 -24.53 11.92 15.01
N PHE A 511 -23.82 10.81 14.90
CA PHE A 511 -24.32 9.57 14.32
C PHE A 511 -25.58 9.09 15.04
N THR A 512 -25.57 9.05 16.37
CA THR A 512 -26.74 8.65 17.18
C THR A 512 -27.94 9.55 16.92
N VAL A 513 -27.72 10.88 16.85
CA VAL A 513 -28.78 11.85 16.56
C VAL A 513 -29.40 11.60 15.17
N PHE A 514 -28.59 11.44 14.12
CA PHE A 514 -29.09 11.21 12.77
C PHE A 514 -29.73 9.83 12.60
N ASN A 515 -29.14 8.78 13.18
CA ASN A 515 -29.68 7.43 13.17
C ASN A 515 -31.09 7.39 13.80
N LYS A 516 -31.29 8.08 14.93
CA LYS A 516 -32.61 8.29 15.55
C LYS A 516 -33.55 9.11 14.68
N LYS A 517 -33.07 10.22 14.09
CA LYS A 517 -33.85 11.07 13.17
C LYS A 517 -34.36 10.27 11.96
N CYS A 518 -33.54 9.35 11.44
CA CYS A 518 -33.88 8.49 10.31
C CYS A 518 -34.70 7.25 10.71
N GLY A 519 -35.00 7.03 12.00
CA GLY A 519 -35.71 5.86 12.48
C GLY A 519 -34.98 4.54 12.19
N LYS A 520 -33.64 4.55 12.22
CA LYS A 520 -32.79 3.40 11.93
C LYS A 520 -32.20 2.82 13.23
N GLU A 521 -31.92 1.52 13.20
CA GLU A 521 -31.19 0.81 14.26
C GLU A 521 -29.83 0.35 13.70
N GLN A 522 -28.94 1.32 13.49
CA GLN A 522 -27.58 1.07 12.99
C GLN A 522 -26.55 1.20 14.11
N TYR A 523 -25.42 0.51 13.98
CA TYR A 523 -24.38 0.46 15.01
C TYR A 523 -22.99 0.74 14.43
N ILE A 524 -22.15 1.41 15.21
CA ILE A 524 -20.73 1.61 14.87
C ILE A 524 -19.96 0.34 15.24
N VAL A 525 -19.21 -0.19 14.29
CA VAL A 525 -18.23 -1.26 14.51
C VAL A 525 -16.84 -0.65 14.46
N ASN A 526 -16.16 -0.68 15.61
CA ASN A 526 -14.83 -0.13 15.78
C ASN A 526 -13.75 -1.13 15.37
N TYR A 527 -12.83 -0.68 14.52
CA TYR A 527 -11.55 -1.35 14.27
C TYR A 527 -10.53 -0.78 15.25
N LEU A 528 -10.00 -1.67 16.10
CA LEU A 528 -9.11 -1.34 17.20
C LEU A 528 -7.79 -2.09 17.02
N MET A 529 -6.70 -1.44 17.40
CA MET A 529 -5.34 -1.94 17.22
C MET A 529 -4.59 -2.06 18.55
N SER A 530 -3.94 -3.20 18.77
CA SER A 530 -3.03 -3.45 19.90
C SER A 530 -1.57 -3.51 19.45
N GLY A 531 -0.62 -3.22 20.36
CA GLY A 531 0.81 -3.45 20.10
C GLY A 531 1.48 -2.50 19.10
N HIS A 532 0.85 -1.36 18.79
CA HIS A 532 1.43 -0.33 17.92
C HIS A 532 2.62 0.40 18.61
N PRO A 533 3.64 0.87 17.87
CA PRO A 533 4.72 1.68 18.45
C PRO A 533 4.22 2.93 19.18
N GLY A 534 4.58 3.07 20.45
CA GLY A 534 4.08 4.10 21.37
C GLY A 534 3.01 3.59 22.33
N CYS A 535 2.50 2.36 22.11
CA CYS A 535 1.53 1.68 22.96
C CYS A 535 2.21 0.81 24.04
N THR A 536 1.83 1.06 25.29
CA THR A 536 2.23 0.34 26.50
C THR A 536 1.04 -0.40 27.09
N VAL A 537 1.28 -1.26 28.08
CA VAL A 537 0.21 -1.90 28.87
C VAL A 537 -0.74 -0.86 29.49
N LYS A 538 -0.25 0.30 29.94
CA LYS A 538 -1.09 1.35 30.52
C LYS A 538 -2.07 1.95 29.50
N ASP A 539 -1.66 2.12 28.26
CA ASP A 539 -2.55 2.65 27.21
C ASP A 539 -3.62 1.63 26.82
N MET A 540 -3.28 0.35 26.85
CA MET A 540 -4.25 -0.72 26.62
C MET A 540 -5.24 -0.87 27.77
N ILE A 541 -4.83 -0.60 29.02
CA ILE A 541 -5.74 -0.50 30.16
C ILE A 541 -6.69 0.68 29.96
N GLU A 542 -6.17 1.87 29.61
CA GLU A 542 -7.00 3.05 29.29
C GLU A 542 -8.03 2.72 28.20
N MET A 543 -7.60 2.04 27.13
CA MET A 543 -8.47 1.61 26.04
C MET A 543 -9.54 0.60 26.49
N ALA A 544 -9.17 -0.37 27.33
CA ALA A 544 -10.11 -1.36 27.87
C ALA A 544 -11.14 -0.72 28.81
N GLU A 545 -10.73 0.22 29.67
CA GLU A 545 -11.64 1.02 30.51
C GLU A 545 -12.60 1.84 29.66
N TYR A 546 -12.08 2.50 28.62
CA TYR A 546 -12.90 3.31 27.71
C TYR A 546 -13.99 2.46 27.03
N VAL A 547 -13.62 1.31 26.47
CA VAL A 547 -14.54 0.37 25.81
C VAL A 547 -15.53 -0.27 26.80
N ARG A 548 -15.12 -0.51 28.05
CA ARG A 548 -16.04 -0.95 29.11
C ARG A 548 -17.12 0.12 29.37
N ASP A 549 -16.71 1.38 29.50
CA ASP A 549 -17.58 2.46 29.96
C ASP A 549 -18.50 3.01 28.85
N HIS A 550 -18.04 3.01 27.59
CA HIS A 550 -18.76 3.61 26.46
C HIS A 550 -19.30 2.58 25.46
N GLY A 551 -19.10 1.28 25.73
CA GLY A 551 -19.41 0.21 24.79
C GLY A 551 -18.40 0.10 23.65
N GLY A 552 -18.79 -0.57 22.56
CA GLY A 552 -17.89 -0.82 21.43
C GLY A 552 -16.91 -1.98 21.67
N TYR A 553 -17.22 -2.88 22.61
CA TYR A 553 -16.50 -4.14 22.75
C TYR A 553 -16.58 -4.91 21.43
N THR A 554 -15.42 -5.29 20.90
CA THR A 554 -15.31 -5.97 19.61
C THR A 554 -14.35 -7.15 19.72
N GLU A 555 -14.69 -8.23 19.05
CA GLU A 555 -13.77 -9.35 18.86
C GLU A 555 -12.75 -9.05 17.75
N GLN A 556 -13.01 -8.04 16.92
CA GLN A 556 -12.15 -7.64 15.80
C GLN A 556 -11.06 -6.67 16.28
N VAL A 557 -10.07 -7.20 17.00
CA VAL A 557 -8.89 -6.45 17.44
C VAL A 557 -7.67 -6.92 16.64
N GLN A 558 -7.06 -5.98 15.93
CA GLN A 558 -5.89 -6.23 15.11
C GLN A 558 -4.61 -5.96 15.89
N ASP A 559 -3.70 -6.93 15.95
CA ASP A 559 -2.33 -6.61 16.40
C ASP A 559 -1.57 -5.89 15.29
N PHE A 560 -0.82 -4.87 15.66
CA PHE A 560 0.07 -4.19 14.75
C PHE A 560 1.05 -5.19 14.12
N THR A 561 1.02 -5.24 12.79
CA THR A 561 1.92 -6.06 11.97
C THR A 561 2.87 -5.12 11.22
N PRO A 562 4.19 -5.18 11.50
CA PRO A 562 5.16 -4.36 10.79
C PRO A 562 5.12 -4.65 9.28
N THR A 563 4.60 -3.68 8.53
CA THR A 563 4.51 -3.70 7.06
C THR A 563 5.61 -2.81 6.50
N PRO A 564 6.49 -3.31 5.62
CA PRO A 564 7.61 -2.54 5.07
C PRO A 564 7.19 -1.17 4.51
N MET A 565 8.09 -0.19 4.64
CA MET A 565 7.91 1.21 4.21
C MET A 565 6.78 1.99 4.88
N THR A 566 6.19 1.49 5.95
CA THR A 566 5.31 2.28 6.82
C THR A 566 6.10 3.00 7.91
N VAL A 567 5.64 4.19 8.31
CA VAL A 567 6.26 5.00 9.38
C VAL A 567 6.31 4.21 10.68
N SER A 568 5.21 3.52 11.01
CA SER A 568 5.14 2.69 12.22
C SER A 568 6.10 1.50 12.15
N THR A 569 6.41 0.95 10.98
CA THR A 569 7.42 -0.12 10.89
C THR A 569 8.84 0.42 11.11
N CYS A 570 9.12 1.62 10.61
CA CYS A 570 10.37 2.31 10.96
C CYS A 570 10.46 2.50 12.48
N MET A 571 9.41 3.06 13.12
CA MET A 571 9.35 3.23 14.58
C MET A 571 9.52 1.90 15.33
N TYR A 572 8.86 0.84 14.87
CA TYR A 572 8.94 -0.50 15.47
C TYR A 572 10.38 -1.03 15.45
N TYR A 573 11.06 -0.93 14.31
CA TYR A 573 12.43 -1.42 14.16
C TYR A 573 13.44 -0.56 14.94
N THR A 574 13.40 0.76 14.74
CA THR A 574 14.43 1.68 15.24
C THR A 574 14.20 2.12 16.69
N GLY A 575 12.94 2.13 17.15
CA GLY A 575 12.56 2.80 18.39
C GLY A 575 12.60 4.33 18.29
N LEU A 576 12.59 4.87 17.06
CA LEU A 576 12.67 6.30 16.77
C LEU A 576 11.54 6.72 15.83
N ASP A 577 10.94 7.87 16.10
CA ASP A 577 10.12 8.57 15.12
C ASP A 577 11.05 9.10 14.01
N PRO A 578 10.88 8.69 12.74
CA PRO A 578 11.82 9.05 11.68
C PRO A 578 11.79 10.53 11.29
N PHE A 579 10.75 11.28 11.65
CA PHE A 579 10.62 12.70 11.28
C PHE A 579 11.10 13.64 12.40
N THR A 580 10.91 13.24 13.65
CA THR A 580 11.27 14.06 14.82
C THR A 580 12.53 13.60 15.53
N GLY A 581 12.98 12.37 15.30
CA GLY A 581 14.11 11.75 16.00
C GLY A 581 13.81 11.36 17.46
N LYS A 582 12.59 11.59 17.95
CA LYS A 582 12.20 11.27 19.32
C LYS A 582 12.14 9.75 19.51
N LYS A 583 12.51 9.28 20.72
CA LYS A 583 12.37 7.87 21.10
C LYS A 583 10.90 7.48 21.20
N VAL A 584 10.57 6.33 20.64
CA VAL A 584 9.23 5.73 20.65
C VAL A 584 9.32 4.37 21.35
N TYR A 585 8.41 4.13 22.30
CA TYR A 585 8.31 2.85 22.98
C TYR A 585 7.87 1.75 22.02
N VAL A 586 8.46 0.55 22.12
CA VAL A 586 8.05 -0.61 21.32
C VAL A 586 8.00 -1.84 22.20
N ALA A 587 6.81 -2.43 22.34
CA ALA A 587 6.63 -3.72 23.01
C ALA A 587 7.27 -4.83 22.16
N ARG A 588 8.48 -5.26 22.54
CA ARG A 588 9.21 -6.34 21.87
C ARG A 588 8.99 -7.71 22.51
N ASP A 589 8.70 -7.71 23.81
CA ASP A 589 8.47 -8.95 24.54
C ASP A 589 7.14 -9.59 24.13
N LYS A 590 7.17 -10.90 23.85
CA LYS A 590 5.98 -11.64 23.41
C LYS A 590 4.89 -11.66 24.49
N LYS A 591 5.28 -11.72 25.77
CA LYS A 591 4.34 -11.75 26.89
C LYS A 591 3.66 -10.39 27.03
N GLU A 592 4.40 -9.30 26.88
CA GLU A 592 3.82 -7.96 26.84
C GLU A 592 2.82 -7.79 25.69
N LYS A 593 3.17 -8.17 24.46
CA LYS A 593 2.23 -8.10 23.33
C LYS A 593 0.97 -8.93 23.59
N ALA A 594 1.12 -10.12 24.18
CA ALA A 594 0.00 -10.97 24.56
C ALA A 594 -0.89 -10.33 25.64
N MET A 595 -0.29 -9.68 26.65
CA MET A 595 -1.02 -8.90 27.67
C MET A 595 -1.80 -7.74 27.04
N GLN A 596 -1.18 -6.98 26.14
CA GLN A 596 -1.83 -5.89 25.42
C GLN A 596 -3.06 -6.39 24.63
N ARG A 597 -2.90 -7.47 23.87
CA ARG A 597 -4.03 -8.09 23.14
C ARG A 597 -5.12 -8.59 24.10
N ALA A 598 -4.72 -9.28 25.17
CA ALA A 598 -5.63 -9.85 26.15
C ALA A 598 -6.51 -8.79 26.83
N LEU A 599 -5.97 -7.59 27.08
CA LEU A 599 -6.72 -6.46 27.64
C LEU A 599 -7.92 -6.04 26.78
N MET A 600 -7.88 -6.22 25.46
CA MET A 600 -9.04 -5.93 24.61
C MET A 600 -10.09 -7.04 24.62
N HIS A 601 -9.68 -8.25 24.98
CA HIS A 601 -10.54 -9.40 25.11
C HIS A 601 -10.67 -9.81 26.59
N TYR A 602 -10.74 -8.82 27.49
CA TYR A 602 -10.73 -9.04 28.94
C TYR A 602 -11.89 -9.90 29.46
N ARG A 603 -12.99 -9.97 28.70
CA ARG A 603 -14.16 -10.80 29.01
C ARG A 603 -13.94 -12.29 28.73
N ASN A 604 -12.93 -12.65 27.94
CA ASN A 604 -12.65 -14.05 27.62
C ASN A 604 -11.92 -14.71 28.81
N PRO A 605 -12.49 -15.75 29.45
CA PRO A 605 -11.87 -16.42 30.59
C PRO A 605 -10.46 -16.96 30.31
N ALA A 606 -10.17 -17.36 29.06
CA ALA A 606 -8.84 -17.84 28.66
C ALA A 606 -7.75 -16.76 28.79
N ASN A 607 -8.12 -15.48 28.79
CA ASN A 607 -7.21 -14.34 28.92
C ASN A 607 -7.01 -13.88 30.37
N TYR A 608 -7.69 -14.49 31.35
CA TYR A 608 -7.72 -13.99 32.73
C TYR A 608 -6.33 -13.75 33.31
N GLU A 609 -5.42 -14.73 33.22
CA GLU A 609 -4.07 -14.62 33.79
C GLU A 609 -3.28 -13.47 33.16
N LEU A 610 -3.37 -13.33 31.83
CA LEU A 610 -2.67 -12.27 31.11
C LEU A 610 -3.21 -10.88 31.49
N VAL A 611 -4.54 -10.75 31.64
CA VAL A 611 -5.16 -9.49 32.08
C VAL A 611 -4.79 -9.17 33.51
N TYR A 612 -4.86 -10.14 34.42
CA TYR A 612 -4.48 -9.96 35.82
C TYR A 612 -3.02 -9.51 35.95
N GLU A 613 -2.09 -10.19 35.26
CA GLU A 613 -0.67 -9.81 35.28
C GLU A 613 -0.45 -8.41 34.69
N ALA A 614 -1.17 -8.05 33.63
CA ALA A 614 -1.10 -6.70 33.05
C ALA A 614 -1.54 -5.63 34.04
N LEU A 615 -2.64 -5.87 34.77
CA LEU A 615 -3.16 -4.97 35.80
C LEU A 615 -2.22 -4.88 37.01
N GLU A 616 -1.65 -6.00 37.45
CA GLU A 616 -0.68 -6.05 38.54
C GLU A 616 0.58 -5.24 38.19
N LYS A 617 1.17 -5.47 37.01
CA LYS A 617 2.33 -4.72 36.51
C LYS A 617 2.07 -3.22 36.37
N ALA A 618 0.83 -2.84 36.06
CA ALA A 618 0.43 -1.44 35.95
C ALA A 618 0.03 -0.80 37.28
N GLY A 619 -0.03 -1.56 38.38
CA GLY A 619 -0.53 -1.10 39.68
C GLY A 619 -2.03 -0.80 39.69
N ARG A 620 -2.80 -1.47 38.81
CA ARG A 620 -4.24 -1.25 38.58
C ARG A 620 -5.12 -2.41 39.06
N LEU A 621 -4.77 -3.00 40.21
CA LEU A 621 -5.58 -4.06 40.83
C LEU A 621 -6.94 -3.56 41.34
N ASP A 622 -7.19 -2.24 41.35
CA ASP A 622 -8.52 -1.64 41.52
C ASP A 622 -9.51 -2.14 40.44
N LEU A 623 -9.01 -2.55 39.27
CA LEU A 623 -9.80 -3.11 38.18
C LEU A 623 -10.09 -4.61 38.33
N VAL A 624 -9.71 -5.23 39.46
CA VAL A 624 -9.97 -6.65 39.77
C VAL A 624 -10.99 -6.79 40.91
N GLY A 625 -12.21 -7.18 40.57
CA GLY A 625 -13.32 -7.21 41.53
C GLY A 625 -14.67 -7.46 40.88
N ASN A 626 -15.72 -7.43 41.71
CA ASN A 626 -17.09 -7.67 41.27
C ASN A 626 -17.87 -6.37 41.01
N ALA A 627 -17.23 -5.20 41.15
CA ALA A 627 -17.86 -3.92 40.88
C ALA A 627 -17.99 -3.68 39.36
N HIS A 628 -18.97 -2.84 38.96
CA HIS A 628 -19.22 -2.51 37.55
C HIS A 628 -17.98 -1.95 36.82
N LYS A 629 -17.11 -1.23 37.53
CA LYS A 629 -15.87 -0.65 36.98
C LYS A 629 -14.70 -1.63 36.94
N CYS A 630 -14.84 -2.89 37.34
CA CYS A 630 -13.75 -3.86 37.21
C CYS A 630 -13.69 -4.40 35.78
N LEU A 631 -12.48 -4.68 35.27
CA LEU A 631 -12.30 -5.37 33.99
C LEU A 631 -12.45 -6.88 34.15
N ILE A 632 -11.92 -7.44 35.23
CA ILE A 632 -12.02 -8.87 35.54
C ILE A 632 -12.54 -9.09 36.96
N ARG A 633 -13.22 -10.22 37.18
CA ARG A 633 -13.69 -10.65 38.50
C ARG A 633 -12.54 -11.16 39.35
N ARG A 634 -12.69 -11.23 40.67
CA ARG A 634 -11.75 -11.99 41.51
C ARG A 634 -11.99 -13.48 41.27
N LYS A 635 -10.92 -14.27 41.15
CA LYS A 635 -11.05 -15.74 41.28
C LYS A 635 -11.69 -16.04 42.64
N GLU A 636 -12.79 -16.76 42.62
CA GLU A 636 -13.31 -17.37 43.84
C GLU A 636 -12.24 -18.31 44.38
N LYS A 637 -11.82 -18.13 45.64
CA LYS A 637 -10.99 -19.14 46.30
C LYS A 637 -11.79 -20.44 46.25
N GLN A 638 -11.29 -21.46 45.55
CA GLN A 638 -11.81 -22.81 45.68
C GLN A 638 -11.90 -23.10 47.18
N ARG A 639 -13.12 -23.21 47.71
CA ARG A 639 -13.34 -23.72 49.06
C ARG A 639 -12.76 -25.14 49.05
N LYS A 640 -11.63 -25.30 49.73
CA LYS A 640 -11.05 -26.61 50.02
C LYS A 640 -12.02 -27.43 50.85
#